data_AF-A0A3A8RUE7-F1
#
_entry.id   AF-A0A3A8RUE7-F1
#
_cell.length_a   1.000
_cell.length_b   1.000
_cell.length_c   1.000
_cell.angle_alpha   90.00
_cell.angle_beta   90.00
_cell.angle_gamma   90.00
#
_symmetry.space_group_name_H-M   'P 1'
#
loop_
_entity.id
_entity.type
_entity.pdbx_description
1 polymer ?
#
loop_
_entity_poly.entity_id
_entity_poly.type
_entity_poly.pdbx_seq_one_letter_code
_entity_poly.pdbx_strand_id
1 'polypeptide(L)'
;MGMKRKGFIPGLTRGVLLLAAVIVSGCSSSPEEQPPDAGPSDSGVVVVTPSSCKTARSAERIPMRAGAPVATFTETFDGMKARVDAQCAQCHAPPNIVGGFQYGADVEGLKKDGARMALKSSQGEMPPLASPEQTKKAVELACVLNSWLAQGSPTGAFPVSCEDKAVGGVTVAPVVADAMTDLGNCIPDVTKPEALGSDPDKDAAFAAMTKLPPLLSDADTDIMTFDAEKLATHGTFAFAPTYPLFSDHAKKLRQVHVPAGQSIRYDAQTGKFQVPPNTRFYKTFFKSVAGKDGYVRYQKIETRLIVVRTPWNQSLFGTYLWNTEGTVAQLHDLRYRNGEPFSDRVLVYTENESTGKTRNYAIPGAHRCINCHSGAEAQDFVLGFTPLQLNRRAPGEAGVDVNTQVLDDERSQVERLVRAGVITGLPVSGSRQELETLLPRLEVQARQAVPQGQPAPNRQTLELQGYFVANCGQCHNPNGFATQSNPAIASLDFSANGILPGWNPCGVKESNGQRTYAVCDPVTVPDYTKDLLLRTPSSTLYQRVARDTDARLIHMPANVPGQDCRAALLMARYIGSLRWKGEEALPPAEQEARAAERIRQADLAVGVSCTPPSDVRWITEDFTDKVPYEPRNPAWKDFIGKPPFERLTRYPITSAHDQLAKQPFATNWWVAKAGCAFPTKPAPDPVEPWMLDELGRPRRPYGQLYYSTPGATAFQGICANCHGRSGDGQSGAAKTLVALNGARVANLAAGLFGTTGTTSNLAPFEAEYGAHGGARYLLWMASGGTTVKFSEDFMQAWVKYGEVDIDFSGDARDWAAWGANMLGAARGACDLIRLGRFGTATPPSANVTSFGGTRMWTEVCTLDNPLTQGIRDGSDPEALGEWLQHAEFNVGVMAYFFLKDQLTQHPAGWIYPLRGECEKRASP
;
A
#
# COMPACT_ATOMS: atom_id res chain seq x y z
N MET A 1 -14.94 41.85 -34.53
CA MET A 1 -15.01 43.32 -34.37
C MET A 1 -13.72 43.76 -33.67
N GLY A 2 -12.90 44.60 -34.31
CA GLY A 2 -11.77 45.31 -33.66
C GLY A 2 -10.37 44.67 -33.74
N MET A 3 -9.58 45.10 -34.73
CA MET A 3 -8.10 45.07 -34.80
C MET A 3 -7.46 45.77 -33.56
N LYS A 4 -6.19 45.57 -33.15
CA LYS A 4 -4.96 46.00 -33.86
C LYS A 4 -3.64 45.48 -33.23
N ARG A 5 -2.69 45.31 -34.16
CA ARG A 5 -1.22 45.19 -34.15
C ARG A 5 -0.40 46.11 -33.23
N LYS A 6 0.84 45.68 -32.89
CA LYS A 6 2.19 46.26 -33.21
C LYS A 6 3.26 45.53 -32.35
N GLY A 7 4.47 45.16 -32.78
CA GLY A 7 5.21 45.30 -34.03
C GLY A 7 6.55 44.52 -33.98
N PHE A 8 7.09 44.18 -35.15
CA PHE A 8 8.51 43.89 -35.46
C PHE A 8 9.30 45.24 -35.48
N ILE A 9 10.64 45.38 -35.53
CA ILE A 9 11.66 44.82 -36.45
C ILE A 9 13.13 45.01 -35.86
N PRO A 10 14.30 44.82 -36.55
CA PRO A 10 15.30 43.76 -36.29
C PRO A 10 16.80 44.23 -36.26
N GLY A 11 17.76 43.31 -36.42
CA GLY A 11 19.10 43.57 -37.01
C GLY A 11 20.19 42.61 -36.48
N LEU A 12 20.60 41.53 -37.19
CA LEU A 12 21.68 41.43 -38.21
C LEU A 12 23.04 42.02 -37.74
N THR A 13 24.12 41.24 -37.60
CA THR A 13 25.00 40.85 -38.73
C THR A 13 26.07 39.80 -38.36
N ARG A 14 26.56 39.12 -39.42
CA ARG A 14 27.54 38.02 -39.52
C ARG A 14 29.01 38.47 -39.40
N GLY A 15 29.91 37.50 -39.16
CA GLY A 15 31.33 37.52 -39.57
C GLY A 15 32.18 36.50 -38.79
N VAL A 16 32.37 35.25 -39.25
CA VAL A 16 33.50 34.72 -40.08
C VAL A 16 34.84 34.67 -39.29
N LEU A 17 35.30 33.51 -38.80
CA LEU A 17 36.09 32.41 -39.42
C LEU A 17 37.63 32.64 -39.40
N LEU A 18 38.35 31.62 -38.88
CA LEU A 18 39.64 31.03 -39.33
C LEU A 18 40.86 31.02 -38.37
N LEU A 19 41.39 29.79 -38.27
CA LEU A 19 42.77 29.29 -38.06
C LEU A 19 43.48 29.59 -36.74
N ALA A 20 43.83 28.59 -35.91
CA ALA A 20 44.80 27.48 -36.07
C ALA A 20 46.27 27.91 -35.92
N ALA A 21 46.94 27.41 -34.87
CA ALA A 21 48.30 26.87 -34.91
C ALA A 21 48.72 26.27 -33.55
N VAL A 22 49.50 25.20 -33.66
CA VAL A 22 50.08 24.31 -32.64
C VAL A 22 51.55 24.68 -32.39
N ILE A 23 52.04 24.70 -31.14
CA ILE A 23 53.43 24.38 -30.67
C ILE A 23 53.33 24.09 -29.14
N VAL A 24 53.46 22.85 -28.64
CA VAL A 24 54.66 22.06 -28.20
C VAL A 24 55.42 22.60 -26.96
N SER A 25 55.36 21.79 -25.89
CA SER A 25 56.31 21.54 -24.76
C SER A 25 56.79 22.65 -23.82
N GLY A 26 56.71 22.37 -22.51
CA GLY A 26 57.53 23.00 -21.47
C GLY A 26 57.20 22.51 -20.06
N CYS A 27 58.07 21.68 -19.47
CA CYS A 27 58.09 21.35 -18.05
C CYS A 27 58.69 22.53 -17.26
N SER A 28 58.15 22.87 -16.08
CA SER A 28 58.91 23.06 -14.82
C SER A 28 58.11 23.77 -13.71
N SER A 29 58.16 23.17 -12.51
CA SER A 29 58.19 23.78 -11.17
C SER A 29 57.12 24.80 -10.75
N SER A 30 56.21 24.37 -9.88
CA SER A 30 55.51 25.25 -8.94
C SER A 30 56.26 25.29 -7.58
N PRO A 31 56.32 26.44 -6.89
CA PRO A 31 57.00 26.57 -5.60
C PRO A 31 56.09 26.12 -4.45
N GLU A 32 56.71 25.49 -3.44
CA GLU A 32 56.11 25.17 -2.14
C GLU A 32 55.65 26.44 -1.41
N GLU A 33 54.40 26.41 -0.93
CA GLU A 33 53.84 27.40 -0.01
C GLU A 33 53.66 26.71 1.35
N GLN A 34 54.42 27.15 2.35
CA GLN A 34 54.34 26.67 3.74
C GLN A 34 53.02 27.12 4.39
N PRO A 35 52.32 26.25 5.14
CA PRO A 35 51.21 26.67 5.99
C PRO A 35 51.71 27.25 7.34
N PRO A 36 50.95 28.16 7.98
CA PRO A 36 51.38 28.87 9.19
C PRO A 36 51.26 28.03 10.48
N ASP A 37 52.12 28.36 11.44
CA ASP A 37 52.29 27.74 12.77
C ASP A 37 50.99 27.54 13.56
N ALA A 38 50.83 26.32 14.09
CA ALA A 38 49.80 25.94 15.05
C ALA A 38 50.28 26.18 16.50
N GLY A 39 49.52 26.97 17.27
CA GLY A 39 49.64 27.04 18.73
C GLY A 39 49.15 25.75 19.41
N PRO A 40 49.50 25.51 20.68
CA PRO A 40 49.34 24.20 21.30
C PRO A 40 47.88 23.96 21.68
N SER A 41 47.26 22.93 21.08
CA SER A 41 46.02 22.34 21.59
C SER A 41 46.32 20.97 22.17
N ASP A 42 46.05 20.82 23.48
CA ASP A 42 45.97 19.54 24.17
C ASP A 42 45.13 18.56 23.35
N SER A 43 45.81 17.57 22.76
CA SER A 43 45.20 16.50 21.99
C SER A 43 45.72 15.19 22.55
N GLY A 44 44.85 14.49 23.30
CA GLY A 44 45.00 13.07 23.53
C GLY A 44 45.06 12.39 22.16
N VAL A 45 46.22 11.85 21.82
CA VAL A 45 46.46 11.12 20.57
C VAL A 45 45.56 9.88 20.59
N VAL A 46 44.45 9.94 19.85
CA VAL A 46 43.72 8.74 19.44
C VAL A 46 44.56 8.09 18.35
N VAL A 47 45.22 6.99 18.69
CA VAL A 47 45.87 6.13 17.70
C VAL A 47 44.78 5.54 16.80
N VAL A 48 44.62 6.08 15.59
CA VAL A 48 43.79 5.48 14.56
C VAL A 48 44.55 4.26 14.04
N THR A 49 44.19 3.07 14.52
CA THR A 49 44.58 1.83 13.83
C THR A 49 44.02 1.89 12.41
N PRO A 50 44.82 1.69 11.36
CA PRO A 50 44.32 1.61 9.99
C PRO A 50 43.28 0.51 9.91
N SER A 51 42.04 0.84 9.50
CA SER A 51 41.00 -0.17 9.29
C SER A 51 41.50 -1.20 8.27
N SER A 52 41.37 -2.48 8.61
CA SER A 52 41.76 -3.59 7.74
C SER A 52 40.73 -3.85 6.64
N CYS A 53 39.55 -3.24 6.79
CA CYS A 53 38.39 -3.43 5.95
C CYS A 53 38.46 -2.55 4.70
N LYS A 54 38.36 -3.17 3.51
CA LYS A 54 38.41 -2.44 2.23
C LYS A 54 37.13 -1.63 2.05
N THR A 55 37.23 -0.36 1.65
CA THR A 55 36.07 0.49 1.36
C THR A 55 35.12 -0.18 0.36
N ALA A 56 33.82 -0.13 0.64
CA ALA A 56 32.82 -0.77 -0.18
C ALA A 56 32.67 -0.06 -1.53
N ARG A 57 32.73 -0.82 -2.61
CA ARG A 57 32.49 -0.34 -3.97
C ARG A 57 31.07 -0.71 -4.40
N SER A 58 30.15 0.17 -4.08
CA SER A 58 28.77 0.13 -4.55
C SER A 58 28.42 1.40 -5.31
N ALA A 59 27.55 1.28 -6.32
CA ALA A 59 27.04 2.42 -7.07
C ALA A 59 26.19 3.36 -6.20
N GLU A 60 25.57 2.85 -5.13
CA GLU A 60 24.76 3.65 -4.21
C GLU A 60 25.62 4.18 -3.06
N ARG A 61 26.32 5.30 -3.31
CA ARG A 61 27.03 6.06 -2.27
C ARG A 61 26.03 6.81 -1.39
N ILE A 62 26.22 6.72 -0.06
CA ILE A 62 25.37 7.35 0.96
C ILE A 62 26.26 8.12 1.97
N PRO A 63 27.13 9.05 1.53
CA PRO A 63 27.94 9.82 2.47
C PRO A 63 27.02 10.55 3.46
N MET A 64 27.20 10.29 4.73
CA MET A 64 26.27 10.74 5.74
C MET A 64 26.47 12.22 6.04
N ARG A 65 25.35 12.91 6.26
CA ARG A 65 25.36 14.29 6.73
C ARG A 65 25.79 14.31 8.20
N ALA A 66 26.69 15.23 8.55
CA ALA A 66 26.94 15.53 9.95
C ALA A 66 25.64 15.95 10.64
N GLY A 67 25.43 15.52 11.89
CA GLY A 67 24.28 15.93 12.67
C GLY A 67 24.19 17.45 12.74
N ALA A 68 22.99 18.02 12.54
CA ALA A 68 22.78 19.42 12.86
C ALA A 68 22.24 19.52 14.27
N PRO A 69 22.68 20.51 15.07
CA PRO A 69 22.05 20.79 16.34
C PRO A 69 20.57 21.10 16.10
N VAL A 70 19.74 20.75 17.08
CA VAL A 70 18.31 21.04 17.05
C VAL A 70 18.11 22.54 16.81
N ALA A 71 17.42 22.88 15.72
CA ALA A 71 17.12 24.27 15.41
C ALA A 71 16.10 24.80 16.42
N THR A 72 16.49 25.83 17.16
CA THR A 72 15.58 26.55 18.07
C THR A 72 15.28 27.94 17.53
N PHE A 73 14.02 28.36 17.62
CA PHE A 73 13.61 29.73 17.30
C PHE A 73 12.64 30.25 18.37
N THR A 74 12.50 31.56 18.47
CA THR A 74 11.52 32.17 19.39
C THR A 74 10.19 32.36 18.68
N GLU A 75 9.11 31.99 19.34
CA GLU A 75 7.73 32.17 18.89
C GLU A 75 6.94 32.96 19.96
N THR A 76 5.81 33.56 19.58
CA THR A 76 4.90 34.24 20.51
C THR A 76 3.54 33.54 20.53
N PHE A 77 2.76 33.75 21.60
CA PHE A 77 1.38 33.26 21.64
C PHE A 77 0.57 33.75 20.43
N ASP A 78 0.65 35.05 20.09
CA ASP A 78 -0.07 35.61 18.93
C ASP A 78 0.40 35.01 17.60
N GLY A 79 1.71 34.76 17.43
CA GLY A 79 2.26 34.13 16.24
C GLY A 79 1.81 32.67 16.10
N MET A 80 1.88 31.90 17.19
CA MET A 80 1.34 30.54 17.25
C MET A 80 -0.17 30.53 16.96
N LYS A 81 -0.95 31.45 17.56
CA LYS A 81 -2.38 31.57 17.32
C LYS A 81 -2.68 31.88 15.85
N ALA A 82 -1.92 32.78 15.21
CA ALA A 82 -2.09 33.07 13.79
C ALA A 82 -1.85 31.82 12.91
N ARG A 83 -0.86 30.98 13.26
CA ARG A 83 -0.64 29.69 12.58
C ARG A 83 -1.81 28.73 12.80
N VAL A 84 -2.33 28.65 14.02
CA VAL A 84 -3.53 27.87 14.35
C VAL A 84 -4.71 28.34 13.50
N ASP A 85 -4.97 29.65 13.46
CA ASP A 85 -6.08 30.21 12.68
C ASP A 85 -5.92 29.89 11.19
N ALA A 86 -4.71 30.02 10.65
CA ALA A 86 -4.43 29.73 9.25
C ALA A 86 -4.68 28.25 8.86
N GLN A 87 -4.42 27.30 9.77
CA GLN A 87 -4.60 25.86 9.50
C GLN A 87 -5.97 25.34 9.92
N CYS A 88 -6.61 25.94 10.91
CA CYS A 88 -7.75 25.34 11.61
C CYS A 88 -9.01 26.22 11.63
N ALA A 89 -8.93 27.54 11.43
CA ALA A 89 -10.08 28.43 11.66
C ALA A 89 -11.28 28.14 10.75
N GLN A 90 -11.03 27.73 9.50
CA GLN A 90 -12.09 27.43 8.55
C GLN A 90 -13.04 26.33 9.05
N CYS A 91 -12.54 25.41 9.89
CA CYS A 91 -13.30 24.26 10.40
C CYS A 91 -13.66 24.39 11.88
N HIS A 92 -12.81 25.05 12.68
CA HIS A 92 -12.86 24.99 14.14
C HIS A 92 -12.90 26.35 14.84
N ALA A 93 -12.82 27.47 14.11
CA ALA A 93 -13.08 28.78 14.71
C ALA A 93 -14.59 29.06 14.72
N PRO A 94 -15.12 29.74 15.75
CA PRO A 94 -16.53 30.15 15.79
C PRO A 94 -16.98 30.89 14.53
N PRO A 95 -18.17 30.58 13.96
CA PRO A 95 -19.21 29.66 14.47
C PRO A 95 -19.07 28.20 13.98
N ASN A 96 -17.98 27.82 13.30
CA ASN A 96 -17.82 26.50 12.68
C ASN A 96 -17.45 25.42 13.72
N ILE A 97 -18.18 24.30 13.78
CA ILE A 97 -17.86 23.11 14.62
C ILE A 97 -17.75 21.89 13.71
N VAL A 98 -16.79 21.91 12.79
CA VAL A 98 -16.50 20.71 12.00
C VAL A 98 -15.71 19.74 12.88
N GLY A 99 -16.05 18.45 12.88
CA GLY A 99 -15.31 17.44 13.65
C GLY A 99 -15.52 17.46 15.17
N GLY A 100 -16.55 18.16 15.67
CA GLY A 100 -17.01 18.06 17.06
C GLY A 100 -16.22 18.87 18.09
N PHE A 101 -15.40 19.83 17.65
CA PHE A 101 -14.79 20.82 18.55
C PHE A 101 -14.60 22.19 17.90
N GLN A 102 -14.51 23.20 18.76
CA GLN A 102 -14.09 24.56 18.48
C GLN A 102 -13.00 24.92 19.47
N TYR A 103 -11.94 25.58 19.01
CA TYR A 103 -10.93 26.13 19.92
C TYR A 103 -11.32 27.57 20.30
N GLY A 104 -11.09 27.93 21.56
CA GLY A 104 -11.26 29.30 22.02
C GLY A 104 -10.15 30.21 21.47
N ALA A 105 -10.47 31.48 21.26
CA ALA A 105 -9.51 32.46 20.74
C ALA A 105 -8.46 32.90 21.79
N ASP A 106 -8.59 32.42 23.03
CA ASP A 106 -7.73 32.72 24.16
C ASP A 106 -6.82 31.54 24.53
N VAL A 107 -5.94 31.78 25.50
CA VAL A 107 -4.91 30.84 25.95
C VAL A 107 -5.56 29.55 26.48
N GLU A 108 -6.60 29.66 27.32
CA GLU A 108 -7.27 28.51 27.91
C GLU A 108 -8.03 27.67 26.87
N GLY A 109 -8.64 28.32 25.87
CA GLY A 109 -9.23 27.65 24.73
C GLY A 109 -8.23 26.81 23.93
N LEU A 110 -7.05 27.36 23.65
CA LEU A 110 -6.00 26.63 22.93
C LEU A 110 -5.30 25.55 23.79
N LYS A 111 -5.15 25.75 25.11
CA LYS A 111 -4.60 24.71 26.00
C LYS A 111 -5.46 23.44 25.98
N LYS A 112 -6.78 23.60 25.96
CA LYS A 112 -7.74 22.49 25.96
C LYS A 112 -7.59 21.57 24.75
N ASP A 113 -7.40 22.15 23.57
CA ASP A 113 -7.43 21.41 22.30
C ASP A 113 -6.06 21.28 21.61
N GLY A 114 -5.05 22.03 22.05
CA GLY A 114 -3.74 22.16 21.42
C GLY A 114 -3.01 20.83 21.25
N ALA A 115 -3.07 19.94 22.24
CA ALA A 115 -2.44 18.62 22.15
C ALA A 115 -3.07 17.76 21.04
N ARG A 116 -4.41 17.80 20.93
CA ARG A 116 -5.13 17.11 19.85
C ARG A 116 -4.81 17.73 18.49
N MET A 117 -4.74 19.06 18.42
CA MET A 117 -4.41 19.77 17.18
C MET A 117 -2.99 19.45 16.72
N ALA A 118 -2.02 19.45 17.63
CA ALA A 118 -0.64 19.09 17.34
C ALA A 118 -0.54 17.65 16.84
N LEU A 119 -1.18 16.71 17.55
CA LEU A 119 -1.24 15.31 17.16
C LEU A 119 -1.78 15.14 15.73
N LYS A 120 -2.97 15.69 15.46
CA LYS A 120 -3.65 15.55 14.17
C LYS A 120 -2.93 16.25 13.02
N SER A 121 -2.29 17.38 13.31
CA SER A 121 -1.48 18.11 12.33
C SER A 121 -0.19 17.36 11.97
N SER A 122 0.49 16.77 12.96
CA SER A 122 1.69 15.92 12.73
C SER A 122 1.39 14.62 12.00
N GLN A 123 0.14 14.14 12.11
CA GLN A 123 -0.37 12.98 11.37
C GLN A 123 -0.74 13.33 9.93
N GLY A 124 -0.81 14.61 9.54
CA GLY A 124 -1.37 15.00 8.24
C GLY A 124 -2.89 14.73 8.14
N GLU A 125 -3.59 14.56 9.27
CA GLU A 125 -5.06 14.45 9.30
C GLU A 125 -5.74 15.83 9.22
N MET A 126 -5.02 16.89 9.64
CA MET A 126 -5.52 18.27 9.64
C MET A 126 -4.51 19.22 8.99
N PRO A 127 -4.93 20.06 8.02
CA PRO A 127 -6.26 20.06 7.40
C PRO A 127 -6.48 18.82 6.49
N PRO A 128 -7.72 18.34 6.32
CA PRO A 128 -8.00 17.19 5.48
C PRO A 128 -7.65 17.49 4.01
N LEU A 129 -7.11 16.48 3.30
CA LEU A 129 -6.69 16.59 1.90
C LEU A 129 -5.74 17.76 1.62
N ALA A 130 -4.92 18.10 2.61
CA ALA A 130 -3.91 19.13 2.51
C ALA A 130 -3.05 18.96 1.24
N SER A 131 -2.80 20.07 0.55
CA SER A 131 -1.64 20.13 -0.35
C SER A 131 -0.36 19.81 0.45
N PRO A 132 0.72 19.36 -0.21
CA PRO A 132 1.98 19.11 0.49
C PRO A 132 2.48 20.32 1.31
N GLU A 133 2.33 21.53 0.77
CA GLU A 133 2.67 22.78 1.48
C GLU A 133 1.81 23.02 2.73
N GLN A 134 0.52 22.71 2.68
CA GLN A 134 -0.35 22.77 3.87
C GLN A 134 0.04 21.69 4.89
N THR A 135 0.36 20.48 4.44
CA THR A 135 0.81 19.38 5.32
C THR A 135 2.08 19.77 6.06
N LYS A 136 3.04 20.36 5.35
CA LYS A 136 4.28 20.86 5.93
C LYS A 136 4.01 21.92 7.00
N LYS A 137 3.18 22.93 6.70
CA LYS A 137 2.79 23.97 7.67
C LYS A 137 2.07 23.40 8.89
N ALA A 138 1.26 22.35 8.69
CA ALA A 138 0.59 21.65 9.78
C ALA A 138 1.59 20.89 10.68
N VAL A 139 2.58 20.21 10.12
CA VAL A 139 3.65 19.55 10.90
C VAL A 139 4.49 20.58 11.67
N GLU A 140 4.82 21.71 11.05
CA GLU A 140 5.50 22.83 11.74
C GLU A 140 4.65 23.41 12.87
N LEU A 141 3.35 23.61 12.65
CA LEU A 141 2.41 24.03 13.70
C LEU A 141 2.37 23.03 14.86
N ALA A 142 2.37 21.73 14.57
CA ALA A 142 2.38 20.69 15.59
C ALA A 142 3.62 20.81 16.50
N CYS A 143 4.79 21.06 15.92
CA CYS A 143 6.01 21.32 16.68
C CYS A 143 5.84 22.51 17.63
N VAL A 144 5.35 23.65 17.11
CA VAL A 144 5.17 24.87 17.91
C VAL A 144 4.21 24.62 19.08
N LEU A 145 3.06 23.99 18.80
CA LEU A 145 2.06 23.66 19.82
C LEU A 145 2.63 22.73 20.89
N ASN A 146 3.35 21.68 20.51
CA ASN A 146 3.97 20.76 21.47
C ASN A 146 5.02 21.47 22.34
N SER A 147 5.86 22.32 21.75
CA SER A 147 6.83 23.14 22.49
C SER A 147 6.16 24.09 23.49
N TRP A 148 5.08 24.73 23.08
CA TRP A 148 4.31 25.64 23.92
C TRP A 148 3.65 24.92 25.11
N LEU A 149 3.01 23.77 24.83
CA LEU A 149 2.36 22.94 25.85
C LEU A 149 3.37 22.40 26.87
N ALA A 150 4.52 21.90 26.40
CA ALA A 150 5.58 21.37 27.25
C ALA A 150 6.16 22.41 28.23
N GLN A 151 6.11 23.70 27.88
CA GLN A 151 6.61 24.80 28.70
C GLN A 151 5.54 25.45 29.59
N GLY A 152 4.41 24.79 29.82
CA GLY A 152 3.34 25.33 30.66
C GLY A 152 2.50 26.42 29.99
N SER A 153 2.53 26.49 28.65
CA SER A 153 1.67 27.34 27.82
C SER A 153 1.78 28.86 28.12
N PRO A 154 2.98 29.45 27.98
CA PRO A 154 3.22 30.86 28.26
C PRO A 154 2.44 31.80 27.32
N THR A 155 2.08 32.98 27.82
CA THR A 155 1.39 34.03 27.04
C THR A 155 2.37 34.99 26.32
N GLY A 156 3.63 34.97 26.72
CA GLY A 156 4.72 35.76 26.12
C GLY A 156 5.48 35.01 25.03
N ALA A 157 6.71 35.46 24.76
CA ALA A 157 7.61 34.75 23.86
C ALA A 157 8.15 33.47 24.50
N PHE A 158 8.32 32.41 23.71
CA PHE A 158 8.86 31.14 24.15
C PHE A 158 9.77 30.52 23.09
N PRO A 159 10.83 29.79 23.48
CA PRO A 159 11.63 29.04 22.53
C PRO A 159 10.86 27.81 22.02
N VAL A 160 10.96 27.54 20.72
CA VAL A 160 10.43 26.34 20.05
C VAL A 160 11.59 25.41 19.74
N SER A 161 11.43 24.12 20.08
CA SER A 161 12.35 23.04 19.75
C SER A 161 11.53 21.88 19.19
N CYS A 162 11.71 21.54 17.92
CA CYS A 162 10.91 20.50 17.26
C CYS A 162 11.36 19.06 17.56
N GLU A 163 12.37 18.88 18.41
CA GLU A 163 12.88 17.58 18.84
C GLU A 163 13.12 17.56 20.34
N ASP A 164 12.89 16.39 20.94
CA ASP A 164 13.29 16.10 22.32
C ASP A 164 14.82 15.93 22.38
N LYS A 165 15.46 16.53 23.39
CA LYS A 165 16.86 16.22 23.72
C LYS A 165 16.91 14.79 24.25
N ALA A 166 17.12 13.83 23.36
CA ALA A 166 17.26 12.44 23.77
C ALA A 166 18.65 12.19 24.37
N VAL A 167 18.68 11.60 25.56
CA VAL A 167 19.91 11.23 26.28
C VAL A 167 20.44 9.91 25.72
N GLY A 168 21.75 9.75 25.58
CA GLY A 168 22.37 8.48 25.15
C GLY A 168 22.64 8.33 23.65
N GLY A 169 22.92 9.43 22.95
CA GLY A 169 23.21 9.41 21.51
C GLY A 169 24.47 8.63 21.11
N VAL A 170 24.38 7.85 20.03
CA VAL A 170 25.49 7.15 19.38
C VAL A 170 25.91 7.92 18.13
N THR A 171 27.15 8.42 18.12
CA THR A 171 27.71 9.11 16.95
C THR A 171 28.32 8.12 15.97
N VAL A 172 28.25 8.47 14.68
CA VAL A 172 28.93 7.72 13.62
C VAL A 172 30.30 8.35 13.40
N ALA A 173 31.35 7.54 13.37
CA ALA A 173 32.70 8.03 13.12
C ALA A 173 32.79 8.70 11.73
N PRO A 174 33.49 9.85 11.57
CA PRO A 174 33.57 10.55 10.28
C PRO A 174 34.03 9.66 9.12
N VAL A 175 35.02 8.79 9.35
CA VAL A 175 35.53 7.85 8.35
C VAL A 175 34.48 6.84 7.88
N VAL A 176 33.58 6.41 8.78
CA VAL A 176 32.45 5.54 8.44
C VAL A 176 31.44 6.35 7.64
N ALA A 177 31.03 7.51 8.16
CA ALA A 177 30.06 8.43 7.57
C ALA A 177 30.39 8.78 6.11
N ASP A 178 31.63 9.16 5.81
CA ASP A 178 32.07 9.57 4.47
C ASP A 178 32.14 8.41 3.45
N ALA A 179 32.44 7.21 3.95
CA ALA A 179 32.60 6.00 3.14
C ALA A 179 31.31 5.22 2.92
N MET A 180 30.20 5.58 3.59
CA MET A 180 28.95 4.84 3.56
C MET A 180 28.40 4.58 2.15
N THR A 181 27.89 3.36 1.97
CA THR A 181 27.14 2.88 0.80
C THR A 181 25.92 2.06 1.24
N ASP A 182 25.13 1.55 0.31
CA ASP A 182 24.05 0.57 0.61
C ASP A 182 24.56 -0.81 1.09
N LEU A 183 25.88 -1.06 1.03
CA LEU A 183 26.58 -2.22 1.59
C LEU A 183 27.39 -1.89 2.86
N GLY A 184 27.25 -0.68 3.42
CA GLY A 184 28.07 -0.19 4.54
C GLY A 184 29.28 0.64 4.08
N ASN A 185 30.14 1.04 5.03
CA ASN A 185 31.35 1.81 4.75
C ASN A 185 32.47 0.97 4.12
N CYS A 186 32.49 -0.34 4.40
CA CYS A 186 33.54 -1.25 3.96
C CYS A 186 33.00 -2.67 3.78
N ILE A 187 33.78 -3.55 3.14
CA ILE A 187 33.48 -4.98 2.96
C ILE A 187 34.37 -5.80 3.91
N PRO A 188 33.79 -6.43 4.95
CA PRO A 188 34.52 -7.30 5.88
C PRO A 188 35.23 -8.45 5.15
N ASP A 189 36.44 -8.79 5.61
CA ASP A 189 37.22 -9.89 5.05
C ASP A 189 36.71 -11.25 5.56
N VAL A 190 35.75 -11.82 4.83
CA VAL A 190 35.13 -13.12 5.15
C VAL A 190 36.08 -14.31 5.01
N THR A 191 37.33 -14.11 4.59
CA THR A 191 38.35 -15.17 4.56
C THR A 191 39.09 -15.33 5.89
N LYS A 192 38.92 -14.36 6.80
CA LYS A 192 39.54 -14.32 8.13
C LYS A 192 38.49 -14.64 9.19
N PRO A 193 38.50 -15.82 9.80
CA PRO A 193 37.53 -16.18 10.84
C PRO A 193 37.49 -15.19 12.02
N GLU A 194 38.63 -14.57 12.35
CA GLU A 194 38.73 -13.55 13.41
C GLU A 194 38.01 -12.23 13.08
N ALA A 195 37.69 -11.97 11.81
CA ALA A 195 36.90 -10.82 11.38
C ALA A 195 35.38 -11.08 11.44
N LEU A 196 34.97 -12.31 11.78
CA LEU A 196 33.58 -12.74 11.88
C LEU A 196 33.31 -13.18 13.33
N GLY A 197 32.09 -12.96 13.78
CA GLY A 197 31.68 -13.46 15.09
C GLY A 197 30.18 -13.54 15.26
N SER A 198 29.75 -13.59 16.52
CA SER A 198 28.36 -13.77 16.91
C SER A 198 28.10 -13.06 18.23
N ASP A 199 26.85 -12.84 18.57
CA ASP A 199 26.46 -12.13 19.79
C ASP A 199 25.37 -12.90 20.56
N PRO A 200 25.73 -14.01 21.22
CA PRO A 200 24.75 -14.92 21.84
C PRO A 200 23.97 -14.28 22.98
N ASP A 201 24.57 -13.33 23.71
CA ASP A 201 23.88 -12.60 24.78
C ASP A 201 22.80 -11.69 24.21
N LYS A 202 23.12 -10.94 23.14
CA LYS A 202 22.15 -10.13 22.40
C LYS A 202 21.09 -11.01 21.75
N ASP A 203 21.46 -12.16 21.21
CA ASP A 203 20.50 -13.13 20.66
C ASP A 203 19.51 -13.64 21.70
N ALA A 204 19.99 -13.99 22.89
CA ALA A 204 19.14 -14.40 24.01
C ALA A 204 18.18 -13.28 24.44
N ALA A 205 18.66 -12.03 24.48
CA ALA A 205 17.82 -10.87 24.77
C ALA A 205 16.71 -10.69 23.72
N PHE A 206 17.05 -10.70 22.42
CA PHE A 206 16.06 -10.60 21.34
C PHE A 206 15.09 -11.78 21.31
N ALA A 207 15.53 -12.99 21.65
CA ALA A 207 14.67 -14.16 21.71
C ALA A 207 13.60 -14.04 22.82
N ALA A 208 13.97 -13.44 23.96
CA ALA A 208 13.07 -13.21 25.09
C ALA A 208 12.12 -12.00 24.89
N MET A 209 12.41 -11.10 23.94
CA MET A 209 11.57 -9.93 23.68
C MET A 209 10.19 -10.34 23.13
N THR A 210 9.16 -9.74 23.71
CA THR A 210 7.77 -9.76 23.22
C THR A 210 7.34 -8.44 22.59
N LYS A 211 8.10 -7.36 22.83
CA LYS A 211 7.94 -6.03 22.25
C LYS A 211 9.32 -5.40 22.06
N LEU A 212 9.41 -4.48 21.10
CA LEU A 212 10.64 -3.73 20.85
C LEU A 212 10.83 -2.63 21.92
N PRO A 213 12.07 -2.35 22.35
CA PRO A 213 12.34 -1.32 23.37
C PRO A 213 12.20 0.10 22.80
N PRO A 214 12.02 1.13 23.67
CA PRO A 214 11.81 2.51 23.25
C PRO A 214 12.95 3.12 22.45
N LEU A 215 14.21 2.76 22.71
CA LEU A 215 15.36 3.23 21.93
C LEU A 215 16.00 2.08 21.16
N LEU A 216 16.49 2.36 19.95
CA LEU A 216 17.21 1.36 19.18
C LEU A 216 18.50 0.94 19.88
N SER A 217 19.15 1.86 20.59
CA SER A 217 20.36 1.61 21.38
C SER A 217 20.14 0.58 22.50
N ASP A 218 18.93 0.52 23.06
CA ASP A 218 18.55 -0.46 24.09
C ASP A 218 18.44 -1.87 23.51
N ALA A 219 18.17 -1.97 22.19
CA ALA A 219 18.11 -3.25 21.48
C ALA A 219 19.48 -3.65 20.92
N ASP A 220 20.15 -2.71 20.24
CA ASP A 220 21.42 -2.93 19.57
C ASP A 220 22.16 -1.60 19.40
N THR A 221 23.21 -1.36 20.20
CA THR A 221 24.02 -0.14 20.07
C THR A 221 24.93 -0.17 18.84
N ASP A 222 25.41 -1.36 18.43
CA ASP A 222 26.38 -1.47 17.34
C ASP A 222 25.76 -1.12 15.99
N ILE A 223 24.49 -1.48 15.79
CA ILE A 223 23.75 -1.15 14.57
C ILE A 223 23.68 0.35 14.33
N MET A 224 23.78 1.19 15.37
CA MET A 224 23.71 2.65 15.23
C MET A 224 25.01 3.27 14.71
N THR A 225 26.13 2.54 14.81
CA THR A 225 27.45 3.01 14.33
C THR A 225 27.61 2.86 12.82
N PHE A 226 26.92 1.90 12.21
CA PHE A 226 27.09 1.48 10.81
C PHE A 226 28.50 1.07 10.40
N ASP A 227 29.38 0.84 11.37
CA ASP A 227 30.71 0.31 11.15
C ASP A 227 30.60 -1.16 10.72
N ALA A 228 30.77 -1.43 9.43
CA ALA A 228 30.61 -2.75 8.87
C ALA A 228 31.65 -3.75 9.38
N GLU A 229 32.87 -3.30 9.72
CA GLU A 229 33.92 -4.15 10.28
C GLU A 229 33.52 -4.61 11.69
N LYS A 230 33.09 -3.67 12.53
CA LYS A 230 32.56 -3.97 13.86
C LYS A 230 31.30 -4.84 13.81
N LEU A 231 30.36 -4.54 12.91
CA LEU A 231 29.12 -5.31 12.79
C LEU A 231 29.37 -6.78 12.40
N ALA A 232 30.38 -7.05 11.56
CA ALA A 232 30.73 -8.40 11.16
C ALA A 232 31.28 -9.24 12.31
N THR A 233 32.03 -8.64 13.25
CA THR A 233 32.50 -9.34 14.47
C THR A 233 31.36 -9.71 15.41
N HIS A 234 30.17 -9.14 15.21
CA HIS A 234 28.94 -9.48 15.92
C HIS A 234 27.92 -10.21 15.02
N GLY A 235 28.31 -10.72 13.86
CA GLY A 235 27.45 -11.56 13.02
C GLY A 235 26.42 -10.80 12.19
N THR A 236 26.60 -9.49 11.99
CA THR A 236 25.68 -8.63 11.23
C THR A 236 26.30 -8.22 9.89
N PHE A 237 25.60 -8.45 8.78
CA PHE A 237 26.11 -8.22 7.43
C PHE A 237 25.15 -7.40 6.57
N ALA A 238 25.69 -6.53 5.73
CA ALA A 238 24.90 -5.74 4.79
C ALA A 238 24.58 -6.50 3.50
N PHE A 239 23.44 -6.19 2.87
CA PHE A 239 23.04 -6.74 1.58
C PHE A 239 22.23 -5.72 0.78
N ALA A 240 22.17 -5.92 -0.54
CA ALA A 240 21.40 -5.07 -1.42
C ALA A 240 20.57 -5.88 -2.44
N PRO A 241 19.25 -5.63 -2.56
CA PRO A 241 18.37 -6.37 -3.48
C PRO A 241 18.61 -6.00 -4.94
N THR A 242 18.38 -6.96 -5.84
CA THR A 242 18.46 -6.80 -7.31
C THR A 242 17.37 -5.89 -7.85
N TYR A 243 16.14 -6.07 -7.37
CA TYR A 243 15.01 -5.21 -7.70
C TYR A 243 14.61 -4.44 -6.45
N PRO A 244 15.11 -3.20 -6.27
CA PRO A 244 14.79 -2.42 -5.09
C PRO A 244 13.34 -1.91 -5.12
N LEU A 245 12.68 -2.01 -3.97
CA LEU A 245 11.41 -1.32 -3.68
C LEU A 245 11.64 0.20 -3.76
N PHE A 246 10.81 0.89 -4.54
CA PHE A 246 10.73 2.34 -4.59
C PHE A 246 10.32 2.89 -3.22
N SER A 247 10.94 3.99 -2.78
CA SER A 247 10.67 4.58 -1.47
C SER A 247 10.84 6.09 -1.51
N ASP A 248 10.21 6.72 -2.49
CA ASP A 248 10.31 8.17 -2.69
C ASP A 248 11.78 8.64 -2.74
N HIS A 249 12.59 7.96 -3.54
CA HIS A 249 14.02 8.24 -3.71
C HIS A 249 14.88 8.16 -2.44
N ALA A 250 14.38 7.62 -1.33
CA ALA A 250 15.21 7.35 -0.16
C ALA A 250 16.25 6.26 -0.45
N LYS A 251 17.50 6.51 -0.06
CA LYS A 251 18.56 5.49 -0.07
C LYS A 251 18.41 4.56 1.12
N LYS A 252 18.90 3.33 1.01
CA LYS A 252 18.67 2.32 2.07
C LYS A 252 19.90 1.46 2.34
N LEU A 253 20.32 1.44 3.59
CA LEU A 253 21.20 0.41 4.13
C LEU A 253 20.35 -0.74 4.66
N ARG A 254 20.67 -1.98 4.29
CA ARG A 254 19.98 -3.16 4.80
C ARG A 254 20.99 -4.11 5.40
N GLN A 255 20.71 -4.56 6.61
CA GLN A 255 21.56 -5.48 7.34
C GLN A 255 20.74 -6.67 7.83
N VAL A 256 21.38 -7.83 7.86
CA VAL A 256 20.84 -9.07 8.41
C VAL A 256 21.78 -9.55 9.51
N HIS A 257 21.20 -9.94 10.64
CA HIS A 257 21.88 -10.65 11.71
C HIS A 257 21.19 -11.99 11.90
N VAL A 258 21.96 -13.08 11.87
CA VAL A 258 21.46 -14.44 12.10
C VAL A 258 21.96 -14.91 13.48
N PRO A 259 21.10 -15.50 14.33
CA PRO A 259 21.51 -15.90 15.68
C PRO A 259 22.71 -16.85 15.68
N ALA A 260 23.50 -16.78 16.74
CA ALA A 260 24.67 -17.62 16.96
C ALA A 260 24.33 -19.12 16.73
N GLY A 261 25.15 -19.78 15.90
CA GLY A 261 24.97 -21.20 15.55
C GLY A 261 23.84 -21.51 14.56
N GLN A 262 23.14 -20.50 14.05
CA GLN A 262 22.11 -20.64 13.01
C GLN A 262 22.59 -20.06 11.67
N SER A 263 21.90 -20.44 10.59
CA SER A 263 22.13 -19.91 9.24
C SER A 263 20.81 -19.83 8.48
N ILE A 264 20.74 -18.95 7.48
CA ILE A 264 19.64 -18.94 6.52
C ILE A 264 19.88 -20.05 5.50
N ARG A 265 19.08 -21.12 5.56
CA ARG A 265 19.27 -22.29 4.69
C ARG A 265 18.62 -22.07 3.34
N TYR A 266 19.39 -22.20 2.25
CA TYR A 266 18.86 -22.33 0.90
C TYR A 266 18.35 -23.74 0.65
N ASP A 267 17.13 -23.84 0.16
CA ASP A 267 16.52 -25.10 -0.27
C ASP A 267 16.50 -25.16 -1.80
N ALA A 268 17.39 -25.99 -2.37
CA ALA A 268 17.54 -26.11 -3.82
C ALA A 268 16.33 -26.76 -4.52
N GLN A 269 15.47 -27.50 -3.80
CA GLN A 269 14.27 -28.11 -4.39
C GLN A 269 13.17 -27.08 -4.57
N THR A 270 12.99 -26.22 -3.57
CA THR A 270 11.95 -25.18 -3.59
C THR A 270 12.44 -23.85 -4.17
N GLY A 271 13.76 -23.64 -4.22
CA GLY A 271 14.38 -22.39 -4.64
C GLY A 271 14.18 -21.25 -3.63
N LYS A 272 13.91 -21.55 -2.35
CA LYS A 272 13.59 -20.57 -1.29
C LYS A 272 14.61 -20.57 -0.16
N PHE A 273 14.66 -19.47 0.59
CA PHE A 273 15.38 -19.38 1.86
C PHE A 273 14.47 -19.80 3.02
N GLN A 274 15.04 -20.51 3.98
CA GLN A 274 14.45 -20.77 5.29
C GLN A 274 15.18 -19.89 6.31
N VAL A 275 14.49 -18.85 6.75
CA VAL A 275 15.01 -17.89 7.72
C VAL A 275 14.71 -18.39 9.13
N PRO A 276 15.73 -18.65 9.97
CA PRO A 276 15.48 -19.14 11.32
C PRO A 276 14.83 -18.06 12.20
N PRO A 277 13.99 -18.44 13.19
CA PRO A 277 13.48 -17.50 14.18
C PRO A 277 14.61 -16.71 14.85
N ASN A 278 14.27 -15.51 15.31
CA ASN A 278 15.21 -14.56 15.91
C ASN A 278 16.24 -13.96 14.95
N THR A 279 16.19 -14.26 13.64
CA THR A 279 16.90 -13.48 12.61
C THR A 279 16.38 -12.05 12.60
N ARG A 280 17.30 -11.09 12.57
CA ARG A 280 17.01 -9.66 12.65
C ARG A 280 17.33 -8.99 11.32
N PHE A 281 16.38 -8.23 10.80
CA PHE A 281 16.57 -7.41 9.61
C PHE A 281 16.42 -5.94 9.98
N TYR A 282 17.45 -5.16 9.68
CA TYR A 282 17.48 -3.72 9.87
C TYR A 282 17.44 -3.04 8.50
N LYS A 283 16.59 -2.02 8.37
CA LYS A 283 16.47 -1.20 7.16
C LYS A 283 16.51 0.26 7.54
N THR A 284 17.64 0.92 7.33
CA THR A 284 17.78 2.36 7.57
C THR A 284 17.52 3.13 6.28
N PHE A 285 16.64 4.13 6.36
CA PHE A 285 16.25 4.98 5.24
C PHE A 285 16.90 6.35 5.38
N PHE A 286 17.44 6.85 4.28
CA PHE A 286 18.15 8.11 4.22
C PHE A 286 17.58 9.03 3.14
N LYS A 287 17.51 10.34 3.44
CA LYS A 287 17.13 11.37 2.46
C LYS A 287 18.31 12.28 2.17
N SER A 288 18.44 12.67 0.91
CA SER A 288 19.48 13.58 0.44
C SER A 288 19.26 14.99 0.97
N VAL A 289 20.35 15.63 1.37
CA VAL A 289 20.42 17.02 1.81
C VAL A 289 21.54 17.70 1.02
N ALA A 290 21.19 18.75 0.27
CA ALA A 290 22.16 19.63 -0.35
C ALA A 290 22.75 20.56 0.71
N GLY A 291 24.03 20.35 1.03
CA GLY A 291 24.77 21.13 2.02
C GLY A 291 25.09 22.54 1.53
N LYS A 292 25.43 23.42 2.48
CA LYS A 292 25.86 24.80 2.18
C LYS A 292 27.14 24.88 1.34
N ASP A 293 27.96 23.84 1.44
CA ASP A 293 29.20 23.63 0.69
C ASP A 293 28.98 23.09 -0.73
N GLY A 294 27.73 22.91 -1.15
CA GLY A 294 27.36 22.41 -2.47
C GLY A 294 27.41 20.88 -2.61
N TYR A 295 27.84 20.15 -1.58
CA TYR A 295 27.86 18.69 -1.60
C TYR A 295 26.53 18.10 -1.11
N VAL A 296 26.08 17.04 -1.76
CA VAL A 296 24.91 16.27 -1.32
C VAL A 296 25.36 15.19 -0.34
N ARG A 297 24.81 15.23 0.87
CA ARG A 297 24.99 14.20 1.91
C ARG A 297 23.63 13.65 2.35
N TYR A 298 23.63 12.62 3.17
CA TYR A 298 22.42 11.87 3.51
C TYR A 298 22.08 11.92 4.99
N GLN A 299 20.85 12.35 5.31
CA GLN A 299 20.31 12.36 6.66
C GLN A 299 19.59 11.03 6.95
N LYS A 300 19.84 10.45 8.13
CA LYS A 300 19.07 9.31 8.66
C LYS A 300 17.66 9.77 9.02
N ILE A 301 16.64 9.06 8.54
CA ILE A 301 15.24 9.39 8.83
C ILE A 301 14.61 8.34 9.73
N GLU A 302 14.64 7.07 9.31
CA GLU A 302 14.05 5.96 10.05
C GLU A 302 14.91 4.69 9.97
N THR A 303 14.75 3.80 10.95
CA THR A 303 15.27 2.43 10.90
C THR A 303 14.16 1.46 11.25
N ARG A 304 13.81 0.59 10.30
CA ARG A 304 12.82 -0.46 10.52
C ARG A 304 13.51 -1.73 10.94
N LEU A 305 13.08 -2.28 12.08
CA LEU A 305 13.56 -3.53 12.64
C LEU A 305 12.48 -4.59 12.47
N ILE A 306 12.86 -5.77 11.98
CA ILE A 306 12.05 -6.98 11.98
C ILE A 306 12.82 -8.07 12.71
N VAL A 307 12.18 -8.72 13.67
CA VAL A 307 12.70 -9.91 14.34
C VAL A 307 11.78 -11.08 14.00
N VAL A 308 12.30 -12.02 13.22
CA VAL A 308 11.51 -13.14 12.68
C VAL A 308 11.01 -14.05 13.80
N ARG A 309 9.74 -14.47 13.72
CA ARG A 309 9.12 -15.47 14.60
C ARG A 309 8.40 -16.54 13.79
N THR A 310 8.04 -17.64 14.44
CA THR A 310 7.22 -18.70 13.86
C THR A 310 5.99 -18.93 14.72
N PRO A 311 4.76 -18.81 14.17
CA PRO A 311 4.42 -18.39 12.80
C PRO A 311 4.81 -16.93 12.50
N TRP A 312 5.00 -16.60 11.22
CA TRP A 312 5.55 -15.31 10.76
C TRP A 312 4.75 -14.09 11.21
N ASN A 313 3.43 -14.24 11.40
CA ASN A 313 2.54 -13.18 11.86
C ASN A 313 2.77 -12.78 13.33
N GLN A 314 3.64 -13.50 14.05
CA GLN A 314 4.12 -13.14 15.38
C GLN A 314 5.45 -12.38 15.35
N SER A 315 6.03 -12.13 14.17
CA SER A 315 7.29 -11.42 14.06
C SER A 315 7.18 -10.04 14.72
N LEU A 316 8.20 -9.67 15.50
CA LEU A 316 8.26 -8.32 16.06
C LEU A 316 8.70 -7.36 14.97
N PHE A 317 8.04 -6.22 14.85
CA PHE A 317 8.46 -5.18 13.93
C PHE A 317 8.17 -3.79 14.49
N GLY A 318 8.99 -2.82 14.08
CA GLY A 318 8.83 -1.44 14.49
C GLY A 318 9.70 -0.50 13.67
N THR A 319 9.33 0.77 13.71
CA THR A 319 10.06 1.85 13.05
C THR A 319 10.66 2.75 14.12
N TYR A 320 11.98 2.89 14.12
CA TYR A 320 12.69 3.87 14.95
C TYR A 320 12.94 5.15 14.15
N LEU A 321 12.64 6.30 14.74
CA LEU A 321 12.76 7.63 14.13
C LEU A 321 14.03 8.30 14.63
N TRP A 322 14.88 8.73 13.71
CA TRP A 322 16.13 9.42 14.04
C TRP A 322 15.88 10.90 14.32
N ASN A 323 16.60 11.45 15.30
CA ASN A 323 16.69 12.90 15.50
C ASN A 323 17.54 13.59 14.40
N THR A 324 17.48 14.92 14.31
CA THR A 324 18.23 15.73 13.33
C THR A 324 19.75 15.60 13.44
N GLU A 325 20.23 15.31 14.64
CA GLU A 325 21.65 15.02 14.91
C GLU A 325 22.06 13.65 14.39
N GLY A 326 21.09 12.74 14.17
CA GLY A 326 21.34 11.36 13.78
C GLY A 326 22.06 10.56 14.87
N THR A 327 21.80 10.84 16.14
CA THR A 327 22.46 10.20 17.28
C THR A 327 21.54 9.30 18.08
N VAL A 328 20.23 9.58 18.10
CA VAL A 328 19.22 8.77 18.79
C VAL A 328 18.15 8.33 17.82
N ALA A 329 17.71 7.07 17.94
CA ALA A 329 16.59 6.53 17.20
C ALA A 329 15.52 6.00 18.18
N GLN A 330 14.36 6.66 18.22
CA GLN A 330 13.27 6.34 19.15
C GLN A 330 12.17 5.56 18.44
N LEU A 331 11.64 4.53 19.10
CA LEU A 331 10.53 3.74 18.58
C LEU A 331 9.32 4.64 18.33
N HIS A 332 8.80 4.57 17.11
CA HIS A 332 7.60 5.28 16.73
C HIS A 332 6.41 4.74 17.53
N ASP A 333 5.82 5.60 18.37
CA ASP A 333 4.78 5.20 19.33
C ASP A 333 3.45 5.96 19.15
N LEU A 334 3.28 6.63 18.02
CA LEU A 334 2.05 7.36 17.73
C LEU A 334 0.87 6.38 17.64
N ARG A 335 -0.16 6.53 18.47
CA ARG A 335 -1.22 5.51 18.57
C ARG A 335 -2.37 5.73 17.59
N TYR A 336 -2.95 4.63 17.13
CA TYR A 336 -4.28 4.60 16.53
C TYR A 336 -5.36 4.92 17.58
N ARG A 337 -6.61 5.10 17.14
CA ARG A 337 -7.76 5.38 18.02
C ARG A 337 -8.09 4.25 19.00
N ASN A 338 -7.67 3.02 18.72
CA ASN A 338 -7.79 1.89 19.63
C ASN A 338 -6.62 1.79 20.63
N GLY A 339 -5.63 2.68 20.58
CA GLY A 339 -4.47 2.69 21.47
C GLY A 339 -3.28 1.86 21.00
N GLU A 340 -3.39 1.12 19.89
CA GLU A 340 -2.29 0.33 19.34
C GLU A 340 -1.24 1.25 18.69
N PRO A 341 0.07 0.97 18.85
CA PRO A 341 1.12 1.62 18.09
C PRO A 341 1.29 0.90 16.73
N PHE A 342 1.76 1.52 15.66
CA PHE A 342 2.16 2.90 15.46
C PHE A 342 1.45 3.40 14.19
N SER A 343 0.72 4.51 14.26
CA SER A 343 -0.06 5.06 13.15
C SER A 343 0.84 5.67 12.07
N ASP A 344 0.25 6.05 10.92
CA ASP A 344 0.97 6.86 9.94
C ASP A 344 1.49 8.17 10.58
N ARG A 345 2.67 8.63 10.16
CA ARG A 345 3.29 9.87 10.64
C ARG A 345 3.99 10.62 9.50
N VAL A 346 3.88 11.94 9.48
CA VAL A 346 4.60 12.80 8.52
C VAL A 346 5.65 13.62 9.26
N LEU A 347 6.88 13.60 8.75
CA LEU A 347 8.00 14.42 9.22
C LEU A 347 8.36 15.47 8.18
N VAL A 348 8.95 16.58 8.61
CA VAL A 348 9.56 17.58 7.71
C VAL A 348 11.07 17.51 7.87
N TYR A 349 11.81 17.42 6.77
CA TYR A 349 13.27 17.46 6.77
C TYR A 349 13.79 18.54 5.82
N THR A 350 15.00 19.04 6.08
CA THR A 350 15.66 20.02 5.22
C THR A 350 16.30 19.34 4.02
N GLU A 351 15.81 19.64 2.82
CA GLU A 351 16.35 19.12 1.56
C GLU A 351 17.54 19.95 1.07
N ASN A 352 17.56 21.26 1.36
CA ASN A 352 18.65 22.15 0.96
C ASN A 352 18.94 23.19 2.04
N GLU A 353 20.17 23.18 2.56
CA GLU A 353 20.59 24.04 3.67
C GLU A 353 20.91 25.48 3.25
N SER A 354 21.30 25.70 2.00
CA SER A 354 21.59 27.04 1.46
C SER A 354 20.31 27.84 1.25
N THR A 355 19.25 27.18 0.78
CA THR A 355 17.95 27.83 0.52
C THR A 355 16.96 27.69 1.66
N GLY A 356 17.24 26.81 2.63
CA GLY A 356 16.29 26.44 3.69
C GLY A 356 15.10 25.63 3.16
N LYS A 357 15.15 25.11 1.94
CA LYS A 357 14.07 24.30 1.36
C LYS A 357 13.89 23.01 2.16
N THR A 358 12.65 22.73 2.56
CA THR A 358 12.28 21.50 3.27
C THR A 358 11.27 20.68 2.46
N ARG A 359 11.11 19.41 2.83
CA ARG A 359 10.20 18.45 2.20
C ARG A 359 9.58 17.51 3.24
N ASN A 360 8.38 17.02 2.99
CA ASN A 360 7.70 16.02 3.80
C ASN A 360 8.27 14.62 3.56
N TYR A 361 8.30 13.81 4.62
CA TYR A 361 8.61 12.39 4.59
C TYR A 361 7.52 11.62 5.35
N ALA A 362 6.86 10.68 4.67
CA ALA A 362 5.81 9.87 5.27
C ALA A 362 6.34 8.53 5.77
N ILE A 363 6.02 8.21 7.01
CA ILE A 363 6.31 6.92 7.64
C ILE A 363 5.02 6.12 7.68
N PRO A 364 5.00 4.92 7.07
CA PRO A 364 3.84 4.04 7.09
C PRO A 364 3.61 3.50 8.50
N GLY A 365 2.35 3.49 8.92
CA GLY A 365 1.90 2.86 10.15
C GLY A 365 1.86 1.33 10.04
N ALA A 366 1.67 0.68 11.18
CA ALA A 366 1.75 -0.77 11.32
C ALA A 366 0.83 -1.53 10.33
N HIS A 367 -0.39 -1.06 10.07
CA HIS A 367 -1.31 -1.72 9.13
C HIS A 367 -0.76 -1.75 7.69
N ARG A 368 -0.06 -0.70 7.25
CA ARG A 368 0.57 -0.67 5.91
C ARG A 368 1.78 -1.60 5.84
N CYS A 369 2.55 -1.68 6.92
CA CYS A 369 3.63 -2.64 7.07
C CYS A 369 3.09 -4.07 6.95
N ILE A 370 2.03 -4.41 7.70
CA ILE A 370 1.39 -5.73 7.63
C ILE A 370 0.84 -6.01 6.22
N ASN A 371 0.11 -5.08 5.62
CA ASN A 371 -0.44 -5.24 4.27
C ASN A 371 0.63 -5.53 3.21
N CYS A 372 1.82 -4.96 3.38
CA CYS A 372 2.96 -5.15 2.48
C CYS A 372 3.69 -6.46 2.75
N HIS A 373 3.88 -6.80 4.02
CA HIS A 373 4.69 -7.95 4.45
C HIS A 373 3.92 -9.27 4.51
N SER A 374 2.59 -9.25 4.59
CA SER A 374 1.75 -10.47 4.60
C SER A 374 1.88 -11.30 3.33
N GLY A 375 2.17 -10.64 2.20
CA GLY A 375 2.44 -11.29 0.93
C GLY A 375 3.91 -11.60 0.66
N ALA A 376 4.78 -11.61 1.69
CA ALA A 376 6.18 -12.01 1.52
C ALA A 376 6.28 -13.43 0.91
N GLU A 377 7.14 -13.59 -0.11
CA GLU A 377 7.26 -14.82 -0.92
C GLU A 377 7.58 -16.08 -0.07
N ALA A 378 8.39 -15.89 0.97
CA ALA A 378 8.81 -16.93 1.90
C ALA A 378 7.88 -17.09 3.11
N GLN A 379 6.83 -16.26 3.23
CA GLN A 379 5.93 -16.23 4.40
C GLN A 379 6.70 -16.13 5.72
N ASP A 380 7.69 -15.23 5.78
CA ASP A 380 8.58 -15.00 6.93
C ASP A 380 8.53 -13.54 7.42
N PHE A 381 7.60 -12.74 6.87
CA PHE A 381 7.48 -11.29 7.11
C PHE A 381 8.71 -10.49 6.63
N VAL A 382 9.58 -11.04 5.78
CA VAL A 382 10.78 -10.34 5.26
C VAL A 382 10.58 -9.98 3.79
N LEU A 383 10.91 -8.73 3.44
CA LEU A 383 10.86 -8.23 2.07
C LEU A 383 12.25 -7.91 1.54
N GLY A 384 12.51 -8.27 0.29
CA GLY A 384 13.76 -7.93 -0.42
C GLY A 384 14.95 -8.82 -0.09
N PHE A 385 14.75 -9.89 0.69
CA PHE A 385 15.77 -10.90 0.99
C PHE A 385 15.25 -12.27 0.52
N THR A 386 15.37 -12.53 -0.77
CA THR A 386 15.00 -13.82 -1.39
C THR A 386 16.16 -14.29 -2.27
N PRO A 387 16.25 -15.58 -2.61
CA PRO A 387 17.27 -16.09 -3.52
C PRO A 387 17.35 -15.29 -4.83
N LEU A 388 16.19 -14.94 -5.41
CA LEU A 388 16.09 -14.08 -6.60
C LEU A 388 16.62 -12.66 -6.34
N GLN A 389 16.26 -12.05 -5.21
CA GLN A 389 16.67 -10.68 -4.88
C GLN A 389 18.16 -10.58 -4.55
N LEU A 390 18.77 -11.61 -3.95
CA LEU A 390 20.21 -11.59 -3.64
C LEU A 390 21.09 -11.89 -4.85
N ASN A 391 20.55 -12.55 -5.89
CA ASN A 391 21.24 -12.84 -7.14
C ASN A 391 21.45 -11.57 -8.00
N ARG A 392 22.30 -10.65 -7.53
CA ARG A 392 22.57 -9.33 -8.17
C ARG A 392 23.04 -9.48 -9.61
N ARG A 393 22.32 -8.84 -10.53
CA ARG A 393 22.55 -8.91 -11.99
C ARG A 393 23.21 -7.64 -12.52
N ALA A 394 23.88 -7.79 -13.66
CA ALA A 394 24.46 -6.65 -14.37
C ALA A 394 23.35 -5.76 -15.00
N PRO A 395 23.64 -4.50 -15.31
CA PRO A 395 22.69 -3.63 -16.00
C PRO A 395 22.23 -4.22 -17.33
N GLY A 396 20.93 -4.19 -17.62
CA GLY A 396 20.34 -4.77 -18.82
C GLY A 396 20.08 -6.28 -18.77
N GLU A 397 20.54 -6.99 -17.74
CA GLU A 397 20.23 -8.40 -17.52
C GLU A 397 19.02 -8.57 -16.61
N ALA A 398 18.23 -9.64 -16.83
CA ALA A 398 17.16 -10.08 -15.96
C ALA A 398 16.15 -8.96 -15.56
N GLY A 399 15.92 -7.97 -16.40
CA GLY A 399 15.01 -6.86 -16.08
C GLY A 399 15.60 -5.77 -15.17
N VAL A 400 16.91 -5.77 -14.92
CA VAL A 400 17.62 -4.62 -14.36
C VAL A 400 17.74 -3.54 -15.44
N ASP A 401 17.34 -2.31 -15.11
CA ASP A 401 17.42 -1.17 -16.04
C ASP A 401 18.87 -0.98 -16.51
N VAL A 402 19.07 -0.80 -17.82
CA VAL A 402 20.38 -0.60 -18.46
C VAL A 402 21.15 0.60 -17.92
N ASN A 403 20.47 1.58 -17.35
CA ASN A 403 21.09 2.77 -16.76
C ASN A 403 21.43 2.58 -15.27
N THR A 404 21.02 1.46 -14.67
CA THR A 404 21.44 1.12 -13.31
C THR A 404 22.95 0.90 -13.32
N GLN A 405 23.64 1.39 -12.31
CA GLN A 405 25.04 1.02 -12.08
C GLN A 405 25.05 -0.07 -11.00
N VAL A 406 25.78 -1.17 -11.26
CA VAL A 406 25.98 -2.25 -10.29
C VAL A 406 27.46 -2.59 -10.31
N LEU A 407 28.13 -2.42 -9.16
CA LEU A 407 29.57 -2.65 -9.03
C LEU A 407 29.87 -4.06 -8.48
N ASP A 408 31.15 -4.43 -8.50
CA ASP A 408 31.59 -5.80 -8.18
C ASP A 408 31.23 -6.26 -6.76
N ASP A 409 31.28 -5.36 -5.78
CA ASP A 409 30.98 -5.74 -4.40
C ASP A 409 29.46 -5.98 -4.22
N GLU A 410 28.60 -5.36 -5.02
CA GLU A 410 27.17 -5.70 -5.08
C GLU A 410 26.96 -7.08 -5.71
N ARG A 411 27.64 -7.37 -6.84
CA ARG A 411 27.50 -8.66 -7.55
C ARG A 411 28.04 -9.85 -6.77
N SER A 412 29.05 -9.66 -5.92
CA SER A 412 29.69 -10.72 -5.13
C SER A 412 29.07 -10.94 -3.74
N GLN A 413 27.96 -10.27 -3.40
CA GLN A 413 27.40 -10.34 -2.04
C GLN A 413 27.00 -11.76 -1.60
N VAL A 414 26.47 -12.59 -2.49
CA VAL A 414 26.06 -13.97 -2.15
C VAL A 414 27.27 -14.80 -1.75
N GLU A 415 28.36 -14.71 -2.52
CA GLU A 415 29.62 -15.38 -2.21
C GLU A 415 30.10 -15.00 -0.81
N ARG A 416 30.03 -13.70 -0.45
CA ARG A 416 30.41 -13.24 0.89
C ARG A 416 29.50 -13.77 1.99
N LEU A 417 28.18 -13.72 1.78
CA LEU A 417 27.21 -14.20 2.77
C LEU A 417 27.29 -15.72 2.98
N VAL A 418 27.60 -16.49 1.93
CA VAL A 418 27.86 -17.93 2.03
C VAL A 418 29.16 -18.21 2.79
N ARG A 419 30.26 -17.52 2.45
CA ARG A 419 31.55 -17.68 3.14
C ARG A 419 31.50 -17.25 4.61
N ALA A 420 30.72 -16.23 4.92
CA ALA A 420 30.49 -15.78 6.28
C ALA A 420 29.59 -16.73 7.10
N GLY A 421 29.03 -17.78 6.50
CA GLY A 421 28.11 -18.71 7.17
C GLY A 421 26.70 -18.15 7.40
N VAL A 422 26.40 -16.95 6.89
CA VAL A 422 25.06 -16.35 6.95
C VAL A 422 24.06 -17.16 6.13
N ILE A 423 24.49 -17.64 4.95
CA ILE A 423 23.69 -18.47 4.06
C ILE A 423 24.34 -19.85 3.92
N THR A 424 23.57 -20.91 4.12
CA THR A 424 23.99 -22.30 3.91
C THR A 424 23.12 -22.99 2.85
N GLY A 425 23.45 -24.22 2.46
CA GLY A 425 22.77 -24.94 1.37
C GLY A 425 23.27 -24.58 -0.03
N LEU A 426 24.29 -23.72 -0.12
CA LEU A 426 25.07 -23.41 -1.32
C LEU A 426 26.55 -23.82 -1.10
N PRO A 427 27.30 -24.14 -2.17
CA PRO A 427 28.71 -24.55 -2.04
C PRO A 427 29.59 -23.37 -1.58
N VAL A 428 30.23 -23.50 -0.41
CA VAL A 428 31.10 -22.46 0.17
C VAL A 428 32.33 -22.15 -0.70
N SER A 429 32.87 -23.17 -1.37
CA SER A 429 33.96 -23.04 -2.33
C SER A 429 33.49 -22.68 -3.74
N GLY A 430 32.19 -22.47 -3.94
CA GLY A 430 31.63 -22.11 -5.23
C GLY A 430 32.17 -20.77 -5.70
N SER A 431 32.58 -20.73 -6.97
CA SER A 431 32.84 -19.47 -7.65
C SER A 431 31.55 -18.65 -7.75
N ARG A 432 31.71 -17.34 -7.93
CA ARG A 432 30.58 -16.42 -8.11
C ARG A 432 29.62 -16.89 -9.22
N GLN A 433 30.17 -17.33 -10.35
CA GLN A 433 29.39 -17.80 -11.48
C GLN A 433 28.60 -19.07 -11.15
N GLU A 434 29.19 -20.03 -10.43
CA GLU A 434 28.49 -21.22 -9.97
C GLU A 434 27.33 -20.86 -9.03
N LEU A 435 27.56 -20.00 -8.04
CA LEU A 435 26.52 -19.55 -7.11
C LEU A 435 25.37 -18.83 -7.84
N GLU A 436 25.69 -17.95 -8.79
CA GLU A 436 24.70 -17.26 -9.64
C GLU A 436 23.86 -18.22 -10.51
N THR A 437 24.38 -19.41 -10.85
CA THR A 437 23.64 -20.44 -11.60
C THR A 437 22.73 -21.30 -10.72
N LEU A 438 23.06 -21.45 -9.45
CA LEU A 438 22.26 -22.21 -8.50
C LEU A 438 21.06 -21.42 -7.98
N LEU A 439 21.16 -20.09 -7.91
CA LEU A 439 20.06 -19.23 -7.49
C LEU A 439 19.01 -19.02 -8.59
N PRO A 440 17.73 -18.80 -8.24
CA PRO A 440 16.69 -18.45 -9.19
C PRO A 440 17.04 -17.21 -10.03
N ARG A 441 16.58 -17.21 -11.28
CA ARG A 441 16.78 -16.13 -12.25
C ARG A 441 15.45 -15.70 -12.84
N LEU A 442 15.27 -14.39 -13.00
CA LEU A 442 14.00 -13.84 -13.44
C LEU A 442 13.64 -14.31 -14.85
N GLU A 443 14.58 -14.30 -15.78
CA GLU A 443 14.38 -14.72 -17.16
C GLU A 443 13.97 -16.21 -17.26
N VAL A 444 14.43 -17.05 -16.34
CA VAL A 444 14.05 -18.47 -16.28
C VAL A 444 12.63 -18.63 -15.75
N GLN A 445 12.31 -17.97 -14.63
CA GLN A 445 10.95 -17.98 -14.05
C GLN A 445 9.93 -17.38 -15.02
N ALA A 446 10.28 -16.27 -15.66
CA ALA A 446 9.45 -15.62 -16.66
C ALA A 446 9.25 -16.52 -17.88
N ARG A 447 10.27 -17.27 -18.32
CA ARG A 447 10.11 -18.25 -19.41
C ARG A 447 9.18 -19.40 -19.02
N GLN A 448 9.24 -19.86 -17.77
CA GLN A 448 8.35 -20.93 -17.27
C GLN A 448 6.88 -20.48 -17.19
N ALA A 449 6.63 -19.19 -16.97
CA ALA A 449 5.29 -18.61 -16.97
C ALA A 449 4.68 -18.43 -18.37
N VAL A 450 5.48 -18.55 -19.44
CA VAL A 450 5.01 -18.43 -20.83
C VAL A 450 4.51 -19.79 -21.35
N PRO A 451 3.31 -19.87 -21.96
CA PRO A 451 2.83 -21.10 -22.58
C PRO A 451 3.79 -21.69 -23.62
N GLN A 452 3.84 -23.02 -23.69
CA GLN A 452 4.69 -23.71 -24.67
C GLN A 452 4.34 -23.29 -26.11
N GLY A 453 5.38 -23.01 -26.92
CA GLY A 453 5.23 -22.55 -28.29
C GLY A 453 5.15 -21.02 -28.47
N GLN A 454 4.99 -20.26 -27.39
CA GLN A 454 5.08 -18.79 -27.44
C GLN A 454 6.54 -18.31 -27.34
N PRO A 455 6.86 -17.11 -27.90
CA PRO A 455 8.20 -16.53 -27.81
C PRO A 455 8.61 -16.27 -26.36
N ALA A 456 9.91 -16.23 -26.09
CA ALA A 456 10.40 -15.84 -24.76
C ALA A 456 9.98 -14.40 -24.44
N PRO A 457 9.80 -14.05 -23.15
CA PRO A 457 9.52 -12.68 -22.74
C PRO A 457 10.54 -11.72 -23.33
N ASN A 458 10.06 -10.63 -23.94
CA ASN A 458 10.93 -9.60 -24.47
C ASN A 458 11.56 -8.78 -23.32
N ARG A 459 12.47 -7.88 -23.68
CA ARG A 459 13.16 -7.02 -22.71
C ARG A 459 12.18 -6.16 -21.90
N GLN A 460 11.18 -5.54 -22.52
CA GLN A 460 10.22 -4.66 -21.84
C GLN A 460 9.40 -5.42 -20.78
N THR A 461 9.00 -6.65 -21.11
CA THR A 461 8.32 -7.55 -20.16
C THR A 461 9.23 -7.91 -18.98
N LEU A 462 10.50 -8.24 -19.21
CA LEU A 462 11.44 -8.55 -18.13
C LEU A 462 11.73 -7.32 -17.23
N GLU A 463 11.94 -6.14 -17.81
CA GLU A 463 12.15 -4.90 -17.05
C GLU A 463 10.93 -4.55 -16.18
N LEU A 464 9.72 -4.66 -16.73
CA LEU A 464 8.50 -4.45 -15.97
C LEU A 464 8.29 -5.53 -14.89
N GLN A 465 8.57 -6.80 -15.20
CA GLN A 465 8.48 -7.88 -14.23
C GLN A 465 9.46 -7.68 -13.06
N GLY A 466 10.70 -7.27 -13.34
CA GLY A 466 11.69 -6.94 -12.32
C GLY A 466 11.19 -5.84 -11.39
N TYR A 467 10.58 -4.78 -11.95
CA TYR A 467 9.91 -3.75 -11.15
C TYR A 467 8.78 -4.32 -10.29
N PHE A 468 7.93 -5.17 -10.87
CA PHE A 468 6.78 -5.77 -10.19
C PHE A 468 7.17 -6.64 -9.01
N VAL A 469 8.25 -7.43 -9.11
CA VAL A 469 8.69 -8.33 -8.02
C VAL A 469 8.76 -7.59 -6.67
N ALA A 470 9.30 -6.37 -6.66
CA ALA A 470 9.47 -5.61 -5.42
C ALA A 470 8.35 -4.59 -5.15
N ASN A 471 7.67 -4.08 -6.18
CA ASN A 471 6.76 -2.93 -6.04
C ASN A 471 5.28 -3.28 -6.19
N CYS A 472 4.95 -4.45 -6.74
CA CYS A 472 3.57 -4.86 -7.01
C CYS A 472 3.28 -6.27 -6.47
N GLY A 473 4.19 -7.23 -6.71
CA GLY A 473 4.05 -8.64 -6.40
C GLY A 473 3.92 -8.98 -4.93
N GLN A 474 4.20 -8.05 -4.01
CA GLN A 474 3.95 -8.23 -2.56
C GLN A 474 2.46 -8.13 -2.21
N CYS A 475 1.73 -7.23 -2.88
CA CYS A 475 0.29 -7.10 -2.71
C CYS A 475 -0.49 -7.99 -3.69
N HIS A 476 0.06 -8.14 -4.89
CA HIS A 476 -0.50 -8.88 -6.02
C HIS A 476 0.13 -10.26 -6.13
N ASN A 477 -0.14 -11.11 -5.14
CA ASN A 477 0.13 -12.55 -5.16
C ASN A 477 -0.97 -13.28 -4.37
N PRO A 478 -1.04 -14.62 -4.37
CA PRO A 478 -2.12 -15.35 -3.70
C PRO A 478 -2.29 -15.05 -2.19
N ASN A 479 -1.22 -14.68 -1.50
CA ASN A 479 -1.22 -14.33 -0.07
C ASN A 479 -1.20 -12.81 0.19
N GLY A 480 -1.06 -12.00 -0.86
CA GLY A 480 -0.91 -10.55 -0.77
C GLY A 480 -2.23 -9.83 -0.49
N PHE A 481 -2.14 -8.66 0.15
CA PHE A 481 -3.29 -7.86 0.58
C PHE A 481 -4.29 -7.55 -0.55
N ALA A 482 -3.83 -7.27 -1.78
CA ALA A 482 -4.74 -6.90 -2.88
C ALA A 482 -5.62 -8.09 -3.27
N THR A 483 -5.04 -9.28 -3.38
CA THR A 483 -5.75 -10.52 -3.69
C THR A 483 -6.67 -10.96 -2.55
N GLN A 484 -6.18 -10.88 -1.30
CA GLN A 484 -6.96 -11.29 -0.13
C GLN A 484 -8.18 -10.38 0.07
N SER A 485 -8.02 -9.06 -0.10
CA SER A 485 -9.12 -8.10 0.01
C SER A 485 -10.10 -8.15 -1.19
N ASN A 486 -9.59 -8.43 -2.40
CA ASN A 486 -10.39 -8.58 -3.60
C ASN A 486 -9.95 -9.80 -4.45
N PRO A 487 -10.51 -10.99 -4.20
CA PRO A 487 -10.16 -12.19 -4.95
C PRO A 487 -10.46 -12.14 -6.46
N ALA A 488 -11.31 -11.21 -6.92
CA ALA A 488 -11.60 -11.03 -8.34
C ALA A 488 -10.38 -10.61 -9.17
N ILE A 489 -9.31 -10.12 -8.52
CA ILE A 489 -8.04 -9.78 -9.17
C ILE A 489 -6.95 -10.82 -8.93
N ALA A 490 -7.28 -12.02 -8.43
CA ALA A 490 -6.29 -13.07 -8.13
C ALA A 490 -5.48 -13.54 -9.35
N SER A 491 -6.02 -13.35 -10.57
CA SER A 491 -5.29 -13.61 -11.81
C SER A 491 -4.14 -12.62 -12.05
N LEU A 492 -4.19 -11.43 -11.46
CA LEU A 492 -3.12 -10.43 -11.51
C LEU A 492 -2.03 -10.76 -10.49
N ASP A 493 -1.48 -11.98 -10.55
CA ASP A 493 -0.29 -12.35 -9.79
C ASP A 493 0.93 -11.71 -10.46
N PHE A 494 1.57 -10.77 -9.77
CA PHE A 494 2.74 -10.02 -10.22
C PHE A 494 4.03 -10.48 -9.53
N SER A 495 4.01 -11.64 -8.88
CA SER A 495 5.25 -12.33 -8.45
C SER A 495 6.14 -12.70 -9.65
N ALA A 496 7.38 -13.11 -9.40
CA ALA A 496 8.38 -13.33 -10.43
C ALA A 496 7.99 -14.40 -11.48
N ASN A 497 7.21 -15.40 -11.08
CA ASN A 497 6.63 -16.44 -11.91
C ASN A 497 5.12 -16.23 -12.16
N GLY A 498 4.64 -15.01 -11.95
CA GLY A 498 3.24 -14.61 -12.09
C GLY A 498 2.79 -14.49 -13.55
N ILE A 499 1.70 -13.77 -13.77
CA ILE A 499 0.98 -13.76 -15.06
C ILE A 499 1.70 -12.97 -16.15
N LEU A 500 2.37 -11.86 -15.80
CA LEU A 500 2.84 -10.85 -16.75
C LEU A 500 3.65 -11.42 -17.94
N PRO A 501 4.60 -12.36 -17.76
CA PRO A 501 5.43 -12.85 -18.87
C PRO A 501 4.64 -13.49 -20.01
N GLY A 502 3.54 -14.18 -19.71
CA GLY A 502 2.68 -14.87 -20.67
C GLY A 502 1.33 -14.20 -20.90
N TRP A 503 1.10 -13.03 -20.33
CA TRP A 503 -0.20 -12.35 -20.37
C TRP A 503 -0.30 -11.42 -21.59
N ASN A 504 -1.38 -11.56 -22.36
CA ASN A 504 -1.80 -10.52 -23.30
C ASN A 504 -2.95 -9.70 -22.68
N PRO A 505 -2.70 -8.46 -22.20
CA PRO A 505 -3.74 -7.62 -21.61
C PRO A 505 -4.57 -6.84 -22.65
N CYS A 506 -4.22 -6.91 -23.95
CA CYS A 506 -4.88 -6.14 -24.99
C CYS A 506 -6.37 -6.51 -25.12
N GLY A 507 -7.26 -5.55 -24.90
CA GLY A 507 -8.71 -5.78 -24.95
C GLY A 507 -9.29 -6.53 -23.75
N VAL A 508 -8.46 -6.97 -22.81
CA VAL A 508 -8.92 -7.63 -21.58
C VAL A 508 -9.50 -6.57 -20.63
N LYS A 509 -10.76 -6.76 -20.25
CA LYS A 509 -11.44 -5.88 -19.32
C LYS A 509 -11.03 -6.16 -17.86
N GLU A 510 -11.06 -5.11 -17.04
CA GLU A 510 -10.98 -5.22 -15.58
C GLU A 510 -12.08 -6.14 -15.06
N SER A 511 -11.92 -6.63 -13.83
CA SER A 511 -12.94 -7.43 -13.16
C SER A 511 -14.31 -6.74 -13.10
N ASN A 512 -14.37 -5.41 -13.23
CA ASN A 512 -15.62 -4.65 -13.28
C ASN A 512 -16.29 -4.50 -14.66
N GLY A 513 -15.64 -5.00 -15.72
CA GLY A 513 -16.16 -4.92 -17.10
C GLY A 513 -16.19 -3.53 -17.73
N GLN A 514 -15.82 -2.47 -16.99
CA GLN A 514 -15.94 -1.07 -17.43
C GLN A 514 -14.72 -0.59 -18.22
N ARG A 515 -13.53 -0.98 -17.80
CA ARG A 515 -12.28 -0.51 -18.39
C ARG A 515 -11.41 -1.65 -18.87
N THR A 516 -10.48 -1.33 -19.77
CA THR A 516 -9.56 -2.29 -20.35
C THR A 516 -8.17 -2.15 -19.72
N TYR A 517 -7.54 -3.26 -19.37
CA TYR A 517 -6.18 -3.25 -18.81
C TYR A 517 -5.18 -2.61 -19.78
N ALA A 518 -5.19 -3.01 -21.05
CA ALA A 518 -4.45 -2.38 -22.13
C ALA A 518 -5.31 -2.23 -23.40
N VAL A 519 -5.29 -1.05 -24.02
CA VAL A 519 -5.92 -0.80 -25.31
C VAL A 519 -4.85 -0.81 -26.40
N CYS A 520 -4.90 -1.85 -27.24
CA CYS A 520 -3.94 -2.10 -28.32
C CYS A 520 -4.66 -2.10 -29.68
N ASP A 521 -5.50 -1.10 -29.92
CA ASP A 521 -6.29 -0.96 -31.15
C ASP A 521 -6.01 0.43 -31.73
N PRO A 522 -5.38 0.54 -32.92
CA PRO A 522 -5.06 1.83 -33.53
C PRO A 522 -6.32 2.65 -33.89
N VAL A 523 -7.50 2.04 -33.98
CA VAL A 523 -8.76 2.77 -34.17
C VAL A 523 -9.17 3.48 -32.89
N THR A 524 -8.97 2.84 -31.73
CA THR A 524 -9.30 3.43 -30.42
C THR A 524 -8.21 4.40 -29.96
N VAL A 525 -6.94 4.05 -30.20
CA VAL A 525 -5.77 4.85 -29.87
C VAL A 525 -5.00 5.17 -31.17
N PRO A 526 -5.46 6.18 -31.95
CA PRO A 526 -4.80 6.56 -33.20
C PRO A 526 -3.46 7.25 -32.98
N ASP A 527 -3.24 7.84 -31.80
CA ASP A 527 -2.00 8.49 -31.40
C ASP A 527 -1.64 8.03 -29.97
N TYR A 528 -0.64 7.17 -29.89
CA TYR A 528 -0.20 6.58 -28.63
C TYR A 528 0.42 7.61 -27.69
N THR A 529 1.19 8.57 -28.22
CA THR A 529 1.76 9.68 -27.43
C THR A 529 0.64 10.49 -26.79
N LYS A 530 -0.37 10.86 -27.59
CA LYS A 530 -1.50 11.65 -27.11
C LYS A 530 -2.31 10.91 -26.04
N ASP A 531 -2.54 9.60 -26.20
CA ASP A 531 -3.25 8.79 -25.19
C ASP A 531 -2.51 8.76 -23.85
N LEU A 532 -1.19 8.56 -23.87
CA LEU A 532 -0.36 8.58 -22.65
C LEU A 532 -0.38 9.95 -21.95
N LEU A 533 -0.63 11.04 -22.68
CA LEU A 533 -0.73 12.40 -22.16
C LEU A 533 -2.14 12.77 -21.68
N LEU A 534 -3.16 11.92 -21.90
CA LEU A 534 -4.50 12.17 -21.39
C LEU A 534 -4.51 12.14 -19.85
N ARG A 535 -5.46 12.90 -19.29
CA ARG A 535 -5.79 12.85 -17.87
C ARG A 535 -6.30 11.46 -17.46
N THR A 536 -7.05 10.83 -18.36
CA THR A 536 -7.61 9.48 -18.21
C THR A 536 -7.22 8.66 -19.44
N PRO A 537 -5.98 8.12 -19.48
CA PRO A 537 -5.52 7.28 -20.60
C PRO A 537 -6.43 6.07 -20.80
N SER A 538 -6.49 5.57 -22.03
CA SER A 538 -7.39 4.47 -22.39
C SER A 538 -7.06 3.17 -21.64
N SER A 539 -5.78 2.91 -21.38
CA SER A 539 -5.29 1.72 -20.69
C SER A 539 -5.23 1.93 -19.17
N THR A 540 -5.99 1.15 -18.39
CA THR A 540 -6.01 1.32 -16.93
C THR A 540 -4.68 0.95 -16.27
N LEU A 541 -3.92 -0.02 -16.80
CA LEU A 541 -2.60 -0.38 -16.26
C LEU A 541 -1.66 0.83 -16.23
N TYR A 542 -1.63 1.61 -17.31
CA TYR A 542 -0.83 2.83 -17.37
C TYR A 542 -1.40 3.93 -16.47
N GLN A 543 -2.72 4.12 -16.46
CA GLN A 543 -3.33 5.14 -15.61
C GLN A 543 -3.00 4.94 -14.12
N ARG A 544 -3.01 3.70 -13.62
CA ARG A 544 -2.71 3.36 -12.21
C ARG A 544 -1.33 3.81 -11.74
N VAL A 545 -0.35 3.92 -12.63
CA VAL A 545 1.04 4.27 -12.31
C VAL A 545 1.44 5.68 -12.75
N ALA A 546 0.62 6.34 -13.56
CA ALA A 546 0.96 7.62 -14.18
C ALA A 546 0.11 8.81 -13.69
N ARG A 547 -1.07 8.58 -13.07
CA ARG A 547 -2.06 9.64 -12.80
C ARG A 547 -2.77 9.47 -11.45
N ASP A 548 -2.94 10.57 -10.74
CA ASP A 548 -3.61 10.63 -9.42
C ASP A 548 -5.10 11.05 -9.48
N THR A 549 -5.64 11.31 -10.68
CA THR A 549 -6.83 12.20 -10.81
C THR A 549 -8.17 11.51 -11.05
N ASP A 550 -8.25 10.19 -10.95
CA ASP A 550 -9.50 9.43 -11.14
C ASP A 550 -10.02 8.94 -9.79
N ALA A 551 -11.26 9.27 -9.47
CA ALA A 551 -11.87 8.94 -8.18
C ALA A 551 -12.02 7.43 -7.95
N ARG A 552 -11.79 6.62 -8.98
CA ARG A 552 -11.89 5.15 -8.93
C ARG A 552 -10.54 4.49 -8.61
N LEU A 553 -9.42 5.22 -8.64
CA LEU A 553 -8.08 4.63 -8.65
C LEU A 553 -7.18 5.15 -7.52
N ILE A 554 -6.63 4.22 -6.73
CA ILE A 554 -5.46 4.48 -5.90
C ILE A 554 -4.23 4.54 -6.81
N HIS A 555 -3.42 5.59 -6.67
CA HIS A 555 -2.11 5.67 -7.31
C HIS A 555 -1.21 4.53 -6.82
N MET A 556 -0.51 3.88 -7.75
CA MET A 556 0.40 2.78 -7.44
C MET A 556 1.86 3.22 -7.55
N PRO A 557 2.72 2.81 -6.59
CA PRO A 557 2.42 1.83 -5.53
C PRO A 557 1.68 2.44 -4.31
N ALA A 558 0.63 1.76 -3.82
CA ALA A 558 -0.37 2.31 -2.88
C ALA A 558 0.11 2.63 -1.45
N ASN A 559 1.31 2.19 -1.05
CA ASN A 559 1.87 2.41 0.30
C ASN A 559 3.20 3.18 0.25
N VAL A 560 3.44 3.92 -0.83
CA VAL A 560 4.54 4.88 -0.95
C VAL A 560 4.01 6.22 -1.38
N PRO A 561 4.59 7.31 -0.88
CA PRO A 561 3.88 8.58 -0.87
C PRO A 561 4.25 9.47 -2.07
N GLY A 562 5.19 9.01 -2.92
CA GLY A 562 5.65 9.70 -4.11
C GLY A 562 5.25 8.98 -5.40
N GLN A 563 5.39 9.68 -6.52
CA GLN A 563 5.20 9.14 -7.87
C GLN A 563 6.50 8.54 -8.41
N ASP A 564 6.47 7.29 -8.86
CA ASP A 564 7.62 6.65 -9.51
C ASP A 564 7.50 6.74 -11.03
N CYS A 565 8.19 7.70 -11.63
CA CYS A 565 8.21 7.86 -13.08
C CYS A 565 8.78 6.64 -13.83
N ARG A 566 9.58 5.80 -13.16
CA ARG A 566 10.04 4.53 -13.72
C ARG A 566 8.89 3.57 -13.93
N ALA A 567 7.91 3.53 -13.02
CA ALA A 567 6.73 2.68 -13.17
C ALA A 567 5.90 3.07 -14.40
N ALA A 568 5.63 4.36 -14.56
CA ALA A 568 4.93 4.91 -15.72
C ALA A 568 5.66 4.59 -17.03
N LEU A 569 6.99 4.77 -17.05
CA LEU A 569 7.82 4.50 -18.22
C LEU A 569 7.81 3.02 -18.60
N LEU A 570 8.09 2.13 -17.65
CA LEU A 570 8.13 0.69 -17.89
C LEU A 570 6.76 0.16 -18.36
N MET A 571 5.67 0.65 -17.76
CA MET A 571 4.32 0.28 -18.18
C MET A 571 3.98 0.75 -19.60
N ALA A 572 4.34 1.98 -19.95
CA ALA A 572 4.13 2.50 -21.30
C ALA A 572 4.97 1.73 -22.33
N ARG A 573 6.26 1.48 -22.03
CA ARG A 573 7.11 0.63 -22.90
C ARG A 573 6.54 -0.76 -23.10
N TYR A 574 6.04 -1.38 -22.02
CA TYR A 574 5.40 -2.69 -22.09
C TYR A 574 4.18 -2.67 -23.02
N ILE A 575 3.22 -1.75 -22.83
CA ILE A 575 2.03 -1.62 -23.69
C ILE A 575 2.42 -1.33 -25.15
N GLY A 576 3.42 -0.47 -25.37
CA GLY A 576 3.95 -0.17 -26.70
C GLY A 576 4.60 -1.39 -27.38
N SER A 577 5.18 -2.31 -26.59
CA SER A 577 5.81 -3.54 -27.09
C SER A 577 4.83 -4.66 -27.45
N LEU A 578 3.56 -4.56 -27.01
CA LEU A 578 2.53 -5.54 -27.33
C LEU A 578 2.20 -5.53 -28.83
N ARG A 579 1.64 -6.63 -29.31
CA ARG A 579 1.07 -6.72 -30.66
C ARG A 579 -0.28 -6.02 -30.68
N TRP A 580 -0.42 -5.05 -31.57
CA TRP A 580 -1.67 -4.29 -31.73
C TRP A 580 -2.53 -4.92 -32.83
N LYS A 581 -3.85 -4.74 -32.71
CA LYS A 581 -4.84 -5.29 -33.65
C LYS A 581 -4.54 -4.87 -35.09
N GLY A 582 -4.48 -5.85 -35.99
CA GLY A 582 -4.18 -5.66 -37.40
C GLY A 582 -2.69 -5.77 -37.75
N GLU A 583 -1.82 -5.97 -36.75
CA GLU A 583 -0.39 -6.20 -36.99
C GLU A 583 -0.06 -7.67 -37.25
N GLU A 584 -0.98 -8.60 -36.97
CA GLU A 584 -0.76 -10.05 -37.08
C GLU A 584 -0.45 -10.48 -38.52
N ALA A 585 -0.97 -9.75 -39.51
CA ALA A 585 -0.77 -10.00 -40.93
C ALA A 585 0.51 -9.35 -41.50
N LEU A 586 1.21 -8.52 -40.72
CA LEU A 586 2.40 -7.80 -41.18
C LEU A 586 3.65 -8.69 -41.11
N PRO A 587 4.68 -8.44 -41.93
CA PRO A 587 5.98 -9.10 -41.80
C PRO A 587 6.60 -8.84 -40.42
N PRO A 588 7.33 -9.80 -39.80
CA PRO A 588 7.90 -9.66 -38.47
C PRO A 588 8.73 -8.38 -38.25
N ALA A 589 9.55 -8.00 -39.24
CA ALA A 589 10.36 -6.78 -39.19
C ALA A 589 9.52 -5.50 -39.10
N GLU A 590 8.36 -5.46 -39.77
CA GLU A 590 7.45 -4.32 -39.68
C GLU A 590 6.72 -4.29 -38.32
N GLN A 591 6.34 -5.46 -37.80
CA GLN A 591 5.76 -5.55 -36.46
C GLN A 591 6.75 -5.06 -35.39
N GLU A 592 8.03 -5.42 -35.50
CA GLU A 592 9.10 -4.94 -34.62
C GLU A 592 9.34 -3.44 -34.76
N ALA A 593 9.36 -2.91 -35.99
CA ALA A 593 9.51 -1.49 -36.23
C ALA A 593 8.37 -0.66 -35.61
N ARG A 594 7.12 -1.14 -35.71
CA ARG A 594 5.96 -0.48 -35.09
C ARG A 594 6.02 -0.51 -33.56
N ALA A 595 6.42 -1.64 -32.98
CA ALA A 595 6.62 -1.75 -31.53
C ALA A 595 7.75 -0.82 -31.05
N ALA A 596 8.88 -0.78 -31.77
CA ALA A 596 10.00 0.11 -31.46
C ALA A 596 9.60 1.59 -31.54
N GLU A 597 8.79 1.97 -32.52
CA GLU A 597 8.25 3.32 -32.64
C GLU A 597 7.37 3.69 -31.44
N ARG A 598 6.46 2.79 -31.02
CA ARG A 598 5.62 3.02 -29.83
C ARG A 598 6.45 3.12 -28.54
N ILE A 599 7.51 2.32 -28.41
CA ILE A 599 8.45 2.40 -27.26
C ILE A 599 9.14 3.77 -27.25
N ARG A 600 9.61 4.26 -28.41
CA ARG A 600 10.19 5.60 -28.53
C ARG A 600 9.18 6.70 -28.16
N GLN A 601 7.93 6.55 -28.59
CA GLN A 601 6.84 7.46 -28.23
C GLN A 601 6.56 7.45 -26.72
N ALA A 602 6.61 6.28 -26.08
CA ALA A 602 6.51 6.16 -24.62
C ALA A 602 7.63 6.91 -23.90
N ASP A 603 8.87 6.78 -24.37
CA ASP A 603 10.03 7.50 -23.81
C ASP A 603 9.83 9.02 -23.86
N LEU A 604 9.40 9.52 -25.01
CA LEU A 604 9.14 10.95 -25.21
C LEU A 604 7.94 11.44 -24.38
N ALA A 605 6.82 10.71 -24.39
CA ALA A 605 5.60 11.10 -23.68
C ALA A 605 5.81 11.12 -22.16
N VAL A 606 6.40 10.06 -21.60
CA VAL A 606 6.60 9.93 -20.15
C VAL A 606 7.72 10.85 -19.69
N GLY A 607 8.82 10.97 -20.46
CA GLY A 607 9.94 11.85 -20.12
C GLY A 607 9.55 13.33 -20.00
N VAL A 608 8.53 13.76 -20.74
CA VAL A 608 8.00 15.14 -20.65
C VAL A 608 6.88 15.28 -19.61
N SER A 609 6.05 14.24 -19.42
CA SER A 609 4.82 14.37 -18.61
C SER A 609 4.92 13.86 -17.17
N CYS A 610 5.92 13.05 -16.85
CA CYS A 610 6.13 12.56 -15.48
C CYS A 610 7.25 13.34 -14.80
N THR A 611 6.86 14.16 -13.84
CA THR A 611 7.79 14.86 -12.95
C THR A 611 7.54 14.37 -11.52
N PRO A 612 8.59 13.99 -10.77
CA PRO A 612 8.43 13.72 -9.34
C PRO A 612 7.73 14.91 -8.67
N PRO A 613 6.76 14.67 -7.79
CA PRO A 613 6.05 15.76 -7.15
C PRO A 613 7.03 16.61 -6.34
N SER A 614 6.80 17.92 -6.29
CA SER A 614 7.66 18.86 -5.57
C SER A 614 7.77 18.52 -4.08
N ASP A 615 6.74 17.87 -3.54
CA ASP A 615 6.66 17.39 -2.19
C ASP A 615 5.64 16.23 -2.09
N VAL A 616 5.72 15.47 -1.02
CA VAL A 616 4.97 14.24 -0.80
C VAL A 616 3.52 14.54 -0.41
N ARG A 617 2.56 13.85 -1.04
CA ARG A 617 1.15 13.85 -0.61
C ARG A 617 0.87 12.55 0.13
N TRP A 618 0.61 12.65 1.43
CA TRP A 618 0.31 11.50 2.27
C TRP A 618 -1.05 11.67 2.94
N ILE A 619 -1.89 10.64 2.83
CA ILE A 619 -3.20 10.63 3.45
C ILE A 619 -3.19 9.54 4.51
N THR A 620 -3.32 9.97 5.76
CA THR A 620 -3.24 9.07 6.91
C THR A 620 -4.44 8.14 7.00
N GLU A 621 -4.16 6.86 7.20
CA GLU A 621 -5.15 5.80 7.35
C GLU A 621 -5.25 5.38 8.82
N ASP A 622 -6.44 5.54 9.41
CA ASP A 622 -6.82 4.95 10.69
C ASP A 622 -8.26 4.41 10.61
N PHE A 623 -8.35 3.11 10.32
CA PHE A 623 -9.60 2.36 10.26
C PHE A 623 -10.01 1.75 11.60
N THR A 624 -9.22 1.95 12.66
CA THR A 624 -9.59 1.46 14.00
C THR A 624 -10.72 2.29 14.59
N ASP A 625 -11.49 1.67 15.49
CA ASP A 625 -12.52 2.35 16.27
C ASP A 625 -11.98 2.78 17.63
N LYS A 626 -12.65 3.76 18.24
CA LYS A 626 -12.26 4.27 19.57
C LYS A 626 -12.43 3.18 20.63
N VAL A 627 -11.62 3.25 21.68
CA VAL A 627 -11.77 2.41 22.88
C VAL A 627 -11.89 3.33 24.10
N PRO A 628 -13.01 3.31 24.86
CA PRO A 628 -14.21 2.48 24.65
C PRO A 628 -14.94 2.82 23.34
N TYR A 629 -15.67 1.84 22.79
CA TYR A 629 -16.37 2.00 21.51
C TYR A 629 -17.38 3.15 21.55
N GLU A 630 -17.32 3.99 20.51
CA GLU A 630 -18.26 5.07 20.27
C GLU A 630 -18.81 4.98 18.83
N PRO A 631 -20.13 5.10 18.63
CA PRO A 631 -20.73 5.22 17.30
C PRO A 631 -20.12 6.41 16.56
N ARG A 632 -19.77 6.24 15.28
CA ARG A 632 -19.03 7.26 14.52
C ARG A 632 -19.77 8.58 14.36
N ASN A 633 -21.08 8.51 14.23
CA ASN A 633 -21.96 9.66 14.30
C ASN A 633 -22.82 9.49 15.55
N PRO A 634 -22.61 10.31 16.61
CA PRO A 634 -23.31 10.17 17.89
C PRO A 634 -24.78 10.59 17.82
N ALA A 635 -25.19 11.35 16.80
CA ALA A 635 -26.56 11.81 16.60
C ALA A 635 -27.46 10.76 15.93
N TRP A 636 -27.04 9.50 15.83
CA TRP A 636 -27.81 8.43 15.17
C TRP A 636 -29.24 8.27 15.69
N LYS A 637 -29.45 8.52 17.00
CA LYS A 637 -30.77 8.51 17.65
C LYS A 637 -31.71 9.58 17.10
N ASP A 638 -31.16 10.69 16.61
CA ASP A 638 -31.94 11.79 16.08
C ASP A 638 -32.48 11.50 14.68
N PHE A 639 -31.93 10.50 13.99
CA PHE A 639 -32.28 10.16 12.62
C PHE A 639 -33.08 8.86 12.49
N ILE A 640 -32.71 7.80 13.22
CA ILE A 640 -33.40 6.51 13.10
C ILE A 640 -34.84 6.65 13.60
N GLY A 641 -35.80 6.25 12.75
CA GLY A 641 -37.23 6.41 13.04
C GLY A 641 -37.82 7.76 12.61
N LYS A 642 -37.05 8.64 11.95
CA LYS A 642 -37.50 9.94 11.42
C LYS A 642 -37.14 10.08 9.93
N PRO A 643 -37.82 10.95 9.16
CA PRO A 643 -37.48 11.29 7.76
C PRO A 643 -35.98 11.46 7.50
N PRO A 644 -35.37 10.74 6.52
CA PRO A 644 -35.94 9.71 5.62
C PRO A 644 -35.78 8.24 6.10
N PHE A 645 -35.45 8.01 7.38
CA PHE A 645 -35.13 6.71 8.00
C PHE A 645 -36.24 6.15 8.91
N GLU A 646 -37.47 6.65 8.83
CA GLU A 646 -38.65 6.12 9.54
C GLU A 646 -38.89 4.64 9.24
N ARG A 647 -38.57 4.21 8.02
CA ARG A 647 -38.71 2.82 7.60
C ARG A 647 -37.91 1.82 8.46
N LEU A 648 -36.78 2.24 9.03
CA LEU A 648 -35.90 1.36 9.81
C LEU A 648 -36.53 0.89 11.13
N THR A 649 -37.56 1.60 11.61
CA THR A 649 -38.32 1.21 12.81
C THR A 649 -39.71 0.67 12.48
N ARG A 650 -40.27 0.99 11.30
CA ARG A 650 -41.57 0.47 10.84
C ARG A 650 -41.51 -1.04 10.52
N TYR A 651 -40.48 -1.50 9.83
CA TYR A 651 -40.38 -2.89 9.42
C TYR A 651 -39.93 -3.78 10.59
N PRO A 652 -40.63 -4.89 10.86
CA PRO A 652 -40.25 -5.81 11.92
C PRO A 652 -38.99 -6.61 11.54
N ILE A 653 -38.16 -6.92 12.53
CA ILE A 653 -37.09 -7.91 12.40
C ILE A 653 -37.53 -9.11 13.21
N THR A 654 -37.74 -10.24 12.54
CA THR A 654 -38.35 -11.45 13.11
C THR A 654 -37.34 -12.61 13.15
N SER A 655 -37.70 -13.70 13.84
CA SER A 655 -36.91 -14.94 13.81
C SER A 655 -36.78 -15.55 12.41
N ALA A 656 -37.75 -15.29 11.52
CA ALA A 656 -37.68 -15.71 10.12
C ALA A 656 -36.51 -15.03 9.39
N HIS A 657 -36.20 -13.77 9.71
CA HIS A 657 -35.03 -13.09 9.15
C HIS A 657 -33.73 -13.74 9.58
N ASP A 658 -33.61 -14.07 10.86
CA ASP A 658 -32.43 -14.73 11.42
C ASP A 658 -32.22 -16.13 10.78
N GLN A 659 -33.29 -16.92 10.74
CA GLN A 659 -33.27 -18.25 10.12
C GLN A 659 -32.88 -18.18 8.64
N LEU A 660 -33.50 -17.27 7.88
CA LEU A 660 -33.22 -17.10 6.46
C LEU A 660 -31.76 -16.64 6.26
N ALA A 661 -31.25 -15.71 7.06
CA ALA A 661 -29.87 -15.21 6.93
C ALA A 661 -28.80 -16.31 7.03
N LYS A 662 -29.11 -17.39 7.76
CA LYS A 662 -28.24 -18.56 8.00
C LYS A 662 -28.55 -19.74 7.10
N GLN A 663 -29.69 -19.73 6.42
CA GLN A 663 -30.12 -20.83 5.57
C GLN A 663 -29.18 -21.00 4.38
N PRO A 664 -28.61 -22.20 4.17
CA PRO A 664 -27.75 -22.46 3.02
C PRO A 664 -28.59 -22.63 1.75
N PHE A 665 -28.19 -21.95 0.69
CA PHE A 665 -28.73 -22.11 -0.66
C PHE A 665 -27.61 -22.59 -1.59
N ALA A 666 -27.93 -23.49 -2.50
CA ALA A 666 -27.05 -23.72 -3.64
C ALA A 666 -27.19 -22.50 -4.56
N THR A 667 -26.13 -21.72 -4.71
CA THR A 667 -26.18 -20.46 -5.47
C THR A 667 -25.31 -20.49 -6.71
N ASN A 668 -24.32 -21.40 -6.76
CA ASN A 668 -23.44 -21.56 -7.91
C ASN A 668 -22.73 -22.93 -7.90
N TRP A 669 -21.74 -23.08 -8.77
CA TRP A 669 -20.72 -24.13 -8.69
C TRP A 669 -19.42 -23.56 -8.13
N TRP A 670 -18.68 -24.37 -7.38
CA TRP A 670 -17.28 -24.07 -7.06
C TRP A 670 -16.48 -23.89 -8.36
N VAL A 671 -15.56 -22.94 -8.36
CA VAL A 671 -14.57 -22.81 -9.44
C VAL A 671 -13.54 -23.89 -9.23
N ALA A 672 -13.57 -24.94 -10.06
CA ALA A 672 -12.61 -26.03 -9.96
C ALA A 672 -11.18 -25.51 -10.23
N LYS A 673 -10.28 -25.71 -9.27
CA LYS A 673 -8.83 -25.45 -9.40
C LYS A 673 -8.04 -26.72 -9.09
N ALA A 674 -6.77 -26.74 -9.49
CA ALA A 674 -5.87 -27.84 -9.14
C ALA A 674 -5.79 -28.00 -7.61
N GLY A 675 -6.00 -29.22 -7.11
CA GLY A 675 -5.99 -29.53 -5.68
C GLY A 675 -7.32 -29.30 -4.94
N CYS A 676 -8.39 -28.92 -5.64
CA CYS A 676 -9.73 -28.92 -5.05
C CYS A 676 -10.31 -30.35 -5.08
N ALA A 677 -10.86 -30.80 -3.96
CA ALA A 677 -11.49 -32.11 -3.82
C ALA A 677 -12.92 -31.91 -3.31
N PHE A 678 -13.89 -32.44 -4.06
CA PHE A 678 -15.30 -32.29 -3.74
C PHE A 678 -15.90 -33.66 -3.40
N PRO A 679 -16.63 -33.79 -2.28
CA PRO A 679 -17.26 -35.05 -1.91
C PRO A 679 -18.35 -35.41 -2.92
N THR A 680 -18.58 -36.69 -3.19
CA THR A 680 -19.78 -37.08 -3.93
C THR A 680 -21.00 -36.82 -3.04
N LYS A 681 -21.99 -36.09 -3.55
CA LYS A 681 -23.25 -35.79 -2.85
C LYS A 681 -24.45 -36.22 -3.70
N PRO A 682 -25.56 -36.61 -3.06
CA PRO A 682 -26.84 -36.80 -3.76
C PRO A 682 -27.36 -35.47 -4.32
N ALA A 683 -28.42 -35.55 -5.13
CA ALA A 683 -29.12 -34.37 -5.63
C ALA A 683 -29.64 -33.50 -4.47
N PRO A 684 -29.54 -32.15 -4.57
CA PRO A 684 -30.16 -31.26 -3.60
C PRO A 684 -31.70 -31.33 -3.71
N ASP A 685 -32.39 -30.93 -2.65
CA ASP A 685 -33.84 -30.74 -2.66
C ASP A 685 -34.17 -29.25 -2.43
N PRO A 686 -34.82 -28.55 -3.38
CA PRO A 686 -35.16 -28.98 -4.74
C PRO A 686 -33.94 -28.95 -5.68
N VAL A 687 -34.04 -29.67 -6.79
CA VAL A 687 -33.13 -29.50 -7.94
C VAL A 687 -33.63 -28.35 -8.79
N GLU A 688 -32.83 -27.29 -8.91
CA GLU A 688 -33.22 -26.09 -9.66
C GLU A 688 -32.85 -26.20 -11.15
N PRO A 689 -33.61 -25.54 -12.06
CA PRO A 689 -33.36 -25.63 -13.50
C PRO A 689 -31.93 -25.28 -13.94
N TRP A 690 -31.27 -24.36 -13.25
CA TRP A 690 -29.90 -23.95 -13.56
C TRP A 690 -28.86 -25.06 -13.31
N MET A 691 -29.20 -26.05 -12.47
CA MET A 691 -28.35 -27.21 -12.17
C MET A 691 -28.38 -28.26 -13.28
N LEU A 692 -29.35 -28.17 -14.21
CA LEU A 692 -29.63 -29.17 -15.23
C LEU A 692 -29.24 -28.67 -16.63
N ASP A 693 -28.74 -29.58 -17.47
CA ASP A 693 -28.59 -29.35 -18.90
C ASP A 693 -29.96 -29.38 -19.61
N GLU A 694 -29.97 -29.13 -20.91
CA GLU A 694 -31.21 -29.13 -21.73
C GLU A 694 -31.92 -30.49 -21.74
N LEU A 695 -31.23 -31.57 -21.37
CA LEU A 695 -31.75 -32.93 -21.30
C LEU A 695 -32.18 -33.33 -19.87
N GLY A 696 -32.19 -32.38 -18.92
CA GLY A 696 -32.56 -32.62 -17.54
C GLY A 696 -31.51 -33.38 -16.72
N ARG A 697 -30.27 -33.47 -17.20
CA ARG A 697 -29.16 -34.14 -16.49
C ARG A 697 -28.34 -33.12 -15.70
N PRO A 698 -27.70 -33.51 -14.58
CA PRO A 698 -26.86 -32.59 -13.82
C PRO A 698 -25.74 -32.03 -14.70
N ARG A 699 -25.59 -30.69 -14.76
CA ARG A 699 -24.49 -30.03 -15.50
C ARG A 699 -23.11 -30.39 -14.95
N ARG A 700 -23.03 -30.65 -13.64
CA ARG A 700 -21.83 -31.05 -12.90
C ARG A 700 -22.22 -31.96 -11.72
N PRO A 701 -21.29 -32.73 -11.14
CA PRO A 701 -21.55 -33.49 -9.92
C PRO A 701 -22.01 -32.57 -8.79
N TYR A 702 -23.09 -32.94 -8.08
CA TYR A 702 -23.68 -32.11 -7.01
C TYR A 702 -22.74 -31.85 -5.83
N GLY A 703 -21.69 -32.66 -5.68
CA GLY A 703 -20.56 -32.38 -4.78
C GLY A 703 -19.88 -31.04 -5.00
N GLN A 704 -19.96 -30.52 -6.23
CA GLN A 704 -19.33 -29.27 -6.65
C GLN A 704 -20.27 -28.06 -6.51
N LEU A 705 -21.48 -28.24 -5.98
CA LEU A 705 -22.35 -27.10 -5.67
C LEU A 705 -21.68 -26.21 -4.63
N TYR A 706 -21.62 -24.92 -4.94
CA TYR A 706 -21.26 -23.87 -4.00
C TYR A 706 -22.51 -23.47 -3.25
N TYR A 707 -22.42 -23.54 -1.93
CA TYR A 707 -23.47 -23.08 -1.03
C TYR A 707 -23.05 -21.76 -0.40
N SER A 708 -23.98 -20.81 -0.38
CA SER A 708 -23.88 -19.56 0.36
C SER A 708 -25.13 -19.35 1.21
N THR A 709 -25.07 -18.47 2.20
CA THR A 709 -26.26 -18.00 2.92
C THR A 709 -26.63 -16.59 2.47
N PRO A 710 -27.89 -16.16 2.61
CA PRO A 710 -28.28 -14.78 2.32
C PRO A 710 -27.41 -13.75 3.04
N GLY A 711 -27.06 -14.01 4.31
CA GLY A 711 -26.23 -13.10 5.08
C GLY A 711 -24.80 -13.00 4.56
N ALA A 712 -24.18 -14.13 4.21
CA ALA A 712 -22.84 -14.15 3.61
C ALA A 712 -22.83 -13.46 2.25
N THR A 713 -23.81 -13.78 1.37
CA THR A 713 -23.95 -13.15 0.05
C THR A 713 -24.14 -11.65 0.16
N ALA A 714 -25.03 -11.18 1.05
CA ALA A 714 -25.28 -9.77 1.26
C ALA A 714 -24.03 -9.04 1.77
N PHE A 715 -23.37 -9.56 2.81
CA PHE A 715 -22.17 -8.93 3.33
C PHE A 715 -21.01 -8.91 2.32
N GLN A 716 -20.70 -10.06 1.70
CA GLN A 716 -19.55 -10.19 0.80
C GLN A 716 -19.72 -9.42 -0.51
N GLY A 717 -20.94 -9.39 -1.05
CA GLY A 717 -21.25 -8.72 -2.31
C GLY A 717 -21.38 -7.20 -2.17
N ILE A 718 -21.80 -6.71 -0.99
CA ILE A 718 -22.15 -5.31 -0.77
C ILE A 718 -21.19 -4.64 0.21
N CYS A 719 -21.17 -5.09 1.46
CA CYS A 719 -20.45 -4.40 2.54
C CYS A 719 -18.93 -4.61 2.48
N ALA A 720 -18.47 -5.83 2.15
CA ALA A 720 -17.07 -6.21 2.18
C ALA A 720 -16.20 -5.47 1.15
N ASN A 721 -16.82 -4.85 0.14
CA ASN A 721 -16.11 -4.00 -0.83
C ASN A 721 -15.41 -2.83 -0.13
N CYS A 722 -16.08 -2.25 0.88
CA CYS A 722 -15.54 -1.18 1.71
C CYS A 722 -14.95 -1.73 3.01
N HIS A 723 -15.65 -2.63 3.71
CA HIS A 723 -15.26 -3.07 5.05
C HIS A 723 -14.23 -4.21 5.07
N GLY A 724 -13.80 -4.72 3.92
CA GLY A 724 -12.97 -5.92 3.85
C GLY A 724 -13.78 -7.18 4.15
N ARG A 725 -13.23 -8.35 3.81
CA ARG A 725 -13.94 -9.65 3.98
C ARG A 725 -13.98 -10.13 5.43
N SER A 726 -13.00 -9.73 6.22
CA SER A 726 -12.91 -9.88 7.67
C SER A 726 -13.73 -8.82 8.42
N GLY A 727 -14.27 -7.80 7.73
CA GLY A 727 -14.98 -6.69 8.37
C GLY A 727 -14.07 -5.73 9.14
N ASP A 728 -12.77 -5.68 8.85
CA ASP A 728 -11.77 -4.86 9.55
C ASP A 728 -11.57 -3.44 8.99
N GLY A 729 -12.28 -3.09 7.90
CA GLY A 729 -12.16 -1.80 7.21
C GLY A 729 -10.97 -1.72 6.26
N GLN A 730 -10.17 -2.78 6.09
CA GLN A 730 -8.95 -2.79 5.28
C GLN A 730 -9.24 -3.28 3.85
N SER A 731 -9.73 -2.38 3.00
CA SER A 731 -9.98 -2.67 1.57
C SER A 731 -9.41 -1.58 0.66
N GLY A 732 -9.25 -1.88 -0.63
CA GLY A 732 -8.91 -0.85 -1.62
C GLY A 732 -9.96 0.27 -1.69
N ALA A 733 -11.25 -0.04 -1.55
CA ALA A 733 -12.30 0.97 -1.58
C ALA A 733 -12.20 1.90 -0.36
N ALA A 734 -11.90 1.35 0.82
CA ALA A 734 -11.70 2.13 2.04
C ALA A 734 -10.54 3.13 1.91
N LYS A 735 -9.40 2.68 1.39
CA LYS A 735 -8.23 3.55 1.15
C LYS A 735 -8.56 4.66 0.15
N THR A 736 -9.29 4.33 -0.91
CA THR A 736 -9.74 5.32 -1.90
C THR A 736 -10.69 6.33 -1.29
N LEU A 737 -11.64 5.92 -0.44
CA LEU A 737 -12.56 6.84 0.23
C LEU A 737 -11.84 7.81 1.14
N VAL A 738 -10.93 7.32 1.97
CA VAL A 738 -10.09 8.19 2.82
C VAL A 738 -9.31 9.17 1.94
N ALA A 739 -8.76 8.70 0.81
CA ALA A 739 -8.03 9.56 -0.12
C ALA A 739 -8.88 10.61 -0.83
N LEU A 740 -10.17 10.34 -1.05
CA LEU A 740 -11.10 11.22 -1.77
C LEU A 740 -11.71 12.31 -0.92
N ASN A 741 -12.16 11.96 0.29
CA ASN A 741 -12.96 12.86 1.12
C ASN A 741 -12.69 12.69 2.62
N GLY A 742 -11.66 11.93 3.01
CA GLY A 742 -11.33 11.66 4.41
C GLY A 742 -12.30 10.71 5.12
N ALA A 743 -13.26 10.11 4.42
CA ALA A 743 -14.21 9.19 5.01
C ALA A 743 -13.51 7.93 5.51
N ARG A 744 -13.59 7.69 6.81
CA ARG A 744 -13.06 6.49 7.43
C ARG A 744 -14.11 5.38 7.35
N VAL A 745 -13.70 4.21 6.87
CA VAL A 745 -14.52 3.00 6.91
C VAL A 745 -14.45 2.36 8.31
N ALA A 746 -15.56 1.79 8.78
CA ALA A 746 -15.64 1.16 10.10
C ALA A 746 -14.99 -0.22 10.13
N ASN A 747 -14.29 -0.52 11.22
CA ASN A 747 -13.92 -1.89 11.56
C ASN A 747 -15.15 -2.51 12.25
N LEU A 748 -15.97 -3.22 11.48
CA LEU A 748 -17.21 -3.81 11.99
C LEU A 748 -16.91 -4.91 13.01
N ALA A 749 -15.88 -5.73 12.77
CA ALA A 749 -15.59 -6.89 13.61
C ALA A 749 -15.09 -6.52 15.01
N ALA A 750 -14.08 -5.64 15.10
CA ALA A 750 -13.56 -5.15 16.38
C ALA A 750 -14.34 -3.94 16.94
N GLY A 751 -15.00 -3.17 16.07
CA GLY A 751 -15.84 -2.03 16.41
C GLY A 751 -17.27 -2.46 16.72
N LEU A 752 -18.23 -2.13 15.85
CA LEU A 752 -19.68 -2.27 16.14
C LEU A 752 -20.09 -3.63 16.73
N PHE A 753 -19.54 -4.73 16.22
CA PHE A 753 -19.87 -6.08 16.65
C PHE A 753 -18.87 -6.68 17.65
N GLY A 754 -17.83 -5.92 18.01
CA GLY A 754 -16.82 -6.33 18.99
C GLY A 754 -17.26 -6.10 20.43
N THR A 755 -16.29 -6.23 21.34
CA THR A 755 -16.47 -6.00 22.78
C THR A 755 -15.43 -5.03 23.31
N THR A 756 -15.84 -4.12 24.19
CA THR A 756 -14.93 -3.32 25.01
C THR A 756 -14.86 -3.94 26.41
N GLY A 757 -13.76 -4.60 26.74
CA GLY A 757 -13.68 -5.43 27.95
C GLY A 757 -14.67 -6.60 27.83
N THR A 758 -15.64 -6.68 28.74
CA THR A 758 -16.71 -7.69 28.70
C THR A 758 -18.02 -7.17 28.10
N THR A 759 -18.09 -5.88 27.75
CA THR A 759 -19.31 -5.25 27.26
C THR A 759 -19.40 -5.30 25.74
N SER A 760 -20.52 -5.78 25.21
CA SER A 760 -20.82 -5.75 23.78
C SER A 760 -20.93 -4.30 23.28
N ASN A 761 -20.30 -4.01 22.14
CA ASN A 761 -20.40 -2.71 21.49
C ASN A 761 -21.79 -2.47 20.86
N LEU A 762 -22.65 -3.50 20.79
CA LEU A 762 -24.05 -3.40 20.37
C LEU A 762 -24.98 -2.87 21.46
N ALA A 763 -24.58 -2.95 22.74
CA ALA A 763 -25.44 -2.66 23.89
C ALA A 763 -26.10 -1.26 23.84
N PRO A 764 -25.43 -0.16 23.42
CA PRO A 764 -26.06 1.15 23.34
C PRO A 764 -27.23 1.22 22.35
N PHE A 765 -27.16 0.45 21.27
CA PHE A 765 -28.21 0.40 20.25
C PHE A 765 -29.35 -0.50 20.70
N GLU A 766 -29.03 -1.62 21.34
CA GLU A 766 -30.03 -2.54 21.89
C GLU A 766 -30.85 -1.89 23.01
N ALA A 767 -30.22 -1.04 23.83
CA ALA A 767 -30.90 -0.25 24.85
C ALA A 767 -31.91 0.75 24.25
N GLU A 768 -31.60 1.36 23.10
CA GLU A 768 -32.45 2.37 22.47
C GLU A 768 -33.58 1.75 21.64
N TYR A 769 -33.27 0.68 20.91
CA TYR A 769 -34.15 0.16 19.86
C TYR A 769 -34.53 -1.32 20.07
N GLY A 770 -34.25 -1.89 21.24
CA GLY A 770 -34.53 -3.30 21.56
C GLY A 770 -33.53 -4.27 20.92
N ALA A 771 -33.82 -5.57 20.97
CA ALA A 771 -32.87 -6.65 20.61
C ALA A 771 -32.20 -6.56 19.22
N HIS A 772 -32.78 -5.80 18.28
CA HIS A 772 -32.23 -5.59 16.93
C HIS A 772 -31.76 -4.16 16.68
N GLY A 773 -31.49 -3.37 17.73
CA GLY A 773 -31.00 -2.00 17.60
C GLY A 773 -29.70 -1.89 16.81
N GLY A 774 -28.80 -2.87 16.98
CA GLY A 774 -27.57 -2.97 16.18
C GLY A 774 -27.84 -3.09 14.67
N ALA A 775 -28.87 -3.85 14.27
CA ALA A 775 -29.27 -3.98 12.88
C ALA A 775 -29.74 -2.64 12.33
N ARG A 776 -30.64 -1.96 13.07
CA ARG A 776 -31.15 -0.64 12.66
C ARG A 776 -30.03 0.37 12.49
N TYR A 777 -29.03 0.36 13.38
CA TYR A 777 -27.85 1.21 13.25
C TYR A 777 -27.00 0.87 12.02
N LEU A 778 -26.73 -0.42 11.76
CA LEU A 778 -26.00 -0.84 10.56
C LEU A 778 -26.71 -0.40 9.27
N LEU A 779 -28.03 -0.62 9.18
CA LEU A 779 -28.82 -0.24 8.01
C LEU A 779 -28.89 1.27 7.83
N TRP A 780 -28.99 2.02 8.93
CA TRP A 780 -28.91 3.48 8.88
C TRP A 780 -27.56 3.95 8.33
N MET A 781 -26.44 3.36 8.79
CA MET A 781 -25.13 3.68 8.23
C MET A 781 -25.06 3.35 6.74
N ALA A 782 -25.56 2.18 6.35
CA ALA A 782 -25.48 1.67 4.99
C ALA A 782 -26.39 2.41 3.99
N SER A 783 -27.49 2.99 4.47
CA SER A 783 -28.46 3.76 3.66
C SER A 783 -28.18 5.27 3.60
N GLY A 784 -27.00 5.73 4.05
CA GLY A 784 -26.55 7.12 3.92
C GLY A 784 -26.63 7.97 5.18
N GLY A 785 -26.91 7.37 6.35
CA GLY A 785 -26.97 8.06 7.64
C GLY A 785 -25.64 8.66 8.12
N THR A 786 -24.52 8.22 7.56
CA THR A 786 -23.18 8.69 7.94
C THR A 786 -22.78 10.03 7.32
N THR A 787 -23.64 10.64 6.50
CA THR A 787 -23.41 11.88 5.71
C THR A 787 -22.24 11.80 4.71
N VAL A 788 -21.54 10.66 4.63
CA VAL A 788 -20.55 10.36 3.59
C VAL A 788 -21.26 10.24 2.25
N LYS A 789 -20.78 10.99 1.25
CA LYS A 789 -21.30 10.93 -0.11
C LYS A 789 -20.41 10.05 -0.97
N PHE A 790 -21.03 9.06 -1.62
CA PHE A 790 -20.41 8.23 -2.65
C PHE A 790 -20.81 8.76 -4.02
N SER A 791 -19.87 8.83 -4.97
CA SER A 791 -20.23 9.08 -6.37
C SER A 791 -20.74 7.78 -7.01
N GLU A 792 -21.59 7.90 -8.03
CA GLU A 792 -22.03 6.77 -8.85
C GLU A 792 -20.82 6.00 -9.41
N ASP A 793 -19.86 6.75 -9.97
CA ASP A 793 -18.56 6.26 -10.44
C ASP A 793 -17.79 5.42 -9.42
N PHE A 794 -17.75 5.87 -8.16
CA PHE A 794 -17.10 5.13 -7.09
C PHE A 794 -17.86 3.83 -6.80
N MET A 795 -19.18 3.91 -6.67
CA MET A 795 -20.01 2.73 -6.41
C MET A 795 -19.84 1.70 -7.51
N GLN A 796 -19.83 2.13 -8.77
CA GLN A 796 -19.64 1.28 -9.94
C GLN A 796 -18.25 0.60 -9.98
N ALA A 797 -17.20 1.30 -9.52
CA ALA A 797 -15.82 0.83 -9.64
C ALA A 797 -15.44 -0.29 -8.66
N TRP A 798 -16.10 -0.33 -7.50
CA TRP A 798 -15.77 -1.25 -6.40
C TRP A 798 -16.72 -2.44 -6.29
N VAL A 799 -17.61 -2.63 -7.28
CA VAL A 799 -18.46 -3.81 -7.39
C VAL A 799 -17.61 -5.05 -7.72
N LYS A 800 -17.82 -6.13 -6.97
CA LYS A 800 -17.24 -7.45 -7.27
C LYS A 800 -18.15 -8.22 -8.21
N TYR A 801 -17.69 -8.44 -9.44
CA TYR A 801 -18.39 -9.30 -10.38
C TYR A 801 -17.93 -10.73 -10.23
N GLY A 802 -18.90 -11.65 -10.26
CA GLY A 802 -18.66 -13.07 -10.44
C GLY A 802 -18.06 -13.85 -9.26
N GLU A 803 -17.66 -13.22 -8.16
CA GLU A 803 -17.23 -13.96 -6.95
C GLU A 803 -18.37 -14.18 -5.95
N VAL A 804 -19.43 -13.38 -6.05
CA VAL A 804 -20.61 -13.42 -5.18
C VAL A 804 -21.86 -13.46 -6.07
N ASP A 805 -22.87 -14.22 -5.67
CA ASP A 805 -24.12 -14.40 -6.44
C ASP A 805 -25.07 -13.22 -6.27
N ILE A 806 -24.63 -12.05 -6.72
CA ILE A 806 -25.41 -10.80 -6.80
C ILE A 806 -25.32 -10.27 -8.24
N ASP A 807 -26.46 -9.86 -8.81
CA ASP A 807 -26.55 -9.31 -10.16
C ASP A 807 -26.90 -7.82 -10.14
N PHE A 808 -26.32 -7.07 -11.07
CA PHE A 808 -26.48 -5.61 -11.17
C PHE A 808 -26.64 -5.20 -12.63
N SER A 809 -27.14 -3.98 -12.83
CA SER A 809 -27.08 -3.34 -14.13
C SER A 809 -25.70 -2.70 -14.35
N GLY A 810 -25.18 -2.86 -15.57
CA GLY A 810 -24.01 -2.12 -16.05
C GLY A 810 -24.32 -0.67 -16.47
N ASP A 811 -25.60 -0.28 -16.54
CA ASP A 811 -26.03 1.06 -16.95
C ASP A 811 -25.94 2.06 -15.79
N ALA A 812 -25.23 3.17 -15.98
CA ALA A 812 -25.10 4.23 -14.98
C ALA A 812 -26.45 4.86 -14.59
N ARG A 813 -27.45 4.85 -15.48
CA ARG A 813 -28.79 5.39 -15.20
C ARG A 813 -29.53 4.57 -14.15
N ASP A 814 -29.30 3.26 -14.12
CA ASP A 814 -29.92 2.39 -13.13
C ASP A 814 -29.31 2.64 -11.74
N TRP A 815 -28.00 2.91 -11.68
CA TRP A 815 -27.32 3.32 -10.44
C TRP A 815 -27.84 4.65 -9.88
N ALA A 816 -28.12 5.62 -10.76
CA ALA A 816 -28.75 6.88 -10.36
C ALA A 816 -30.14 6.65 -9.73
N ALA A 817 -30.91 5.69 -10.24
CA ALA A 817 -32.23 5.33 -9.71
C ALA A 817 -32.18 4.53 -8.40
N TRP A 818 -31.17 3.66 -8.24
CA TRP A 818 -31.01 2.83 -7.04
C TRP A 818 -30.42 3.57 -5.85
N GLY A 819 -29.68 4.66 -6.11
CA GLY A 819 -29.10 5.55 -5.11
C GLY A 819 -27.66 5.18 -4.76
N ALA A 820 -26.80 6.19 -4.64
CA ALA A 820 -25.38 6.04 -4.32
C ALA A 820 -25.12 5.84 -2.81
N ASN A 821 -25.66 4.76 -2.25
CA ASN A 821 -25.36 4.28 -0.90
C ASN A 821 -25.04 2.78 -0.93
N MET A 822 -24.62 2.21 0.20
CA MET A 822 -24.16 0.81 0.23
C MET A 822 -25.28 -0.16 -0.17
N LEU A 823 -26.51 0.07 0.28
CA LEU A 823 -27.64 -0.82 0.00
C LEU A 823 -28.34 -0.54 -1.36
N GLY A 824 -27.89 0.45 -2.14
CA GLY A 824 -28.37 0.64 -3.52
C GLY A 824 -28.17 -0.61 -4.39
N ALA A 825 -27.06 -1.32 -4.15
CA ALA A 825 -26.78 -2.63 -4.74
C ALA A 825 -27.86 -3.68 -4.41
N ALA A 826 -28.33 -3.74 -3.16
CA ALA A 826 -29.41 -4.64 -2.75
C ALA A 826 -30.72 -4.31 -3.46
N ARG A 827 -31.05 -3.01 -3.55
CA ARG A 827 -32.23 -2.52 -4.26
C ARG A 827 -32.23 -2.94 -5.72
N GLY A 828 -31.09 -2.79 -6.41
CA GLY A 828 -30.94 -3.20 -7.81
C GLY A 828 -31.11 -4.71 -8.01
N ALA A 829 -30.54 -5.54 -7.12
CA ALA A 829 -30.71 -6.99 -7.18
C ALA A 829 -32.19 -7.39 -7.00
N CYS A 830 -32.90 -6.80 -6.03
CA CYS A 830 -34.33 -7.07 -5.82
C CYS A 830 -35.21 -6.53 -6.96
N ASP A 831 -34.83 -5.43 -7.61
CA ASP A 831 -35.52 -4.92 -8.80
C ASP A 831 -35.38 -5.89 -9.99
N LEU A 832 -34.22 -6.52 -10.17
CA LEU A 832 -34.04 -7.59 -11.16
C LEU A 832 -34.87 -8.84 -10.85
N ILE A 833 -35.03 -9.20 -9.57
CA ILE A 833 -35.91 -10.30 -9.14
C ILE A 833 -37.37 -9.97 -9.47
N ARG A 834 -37.82 -8.75 -9.14
CA ARG A 834 -39.15 -8.25 -9.47
C ARG A 834 -39.45 -8.39 -10.96
N LEU A 835 -38.50 -7.98 -11.80
CA LEU A 835 -38.60 -8.04 -13.26
C LEU A 835 -38.41 -9.46 -13.84
N GLY A 836 -38.02 -10.45 -13.04
CA GLY A 836 -37.70 -11.80 -13.52
C GLY A 836 -36.44 -11.85 -14.39
N ARG A 837 -35.52 -10.89 -14.22
CA ARG A 837 -34.30 -10.72 -15.03
C ARG A 837 -33.01 -11.09 -14.31
N PHE A 838 -33.08 -11.39 -13.01
CA PHE A 838 -31.92 -11.77 -12.21
C PHE A 838 -31.20 -12.99 -12.81
N GLY A 839 -29.89 -12.86 -13.09
CA GLY A 839 -29.06 -13.97 -13.56
C GLY A 839 -29.35 -14.45 -14.99
N THR A 840 -30.13 -13.70 -15.78
CA THR A 840 -30.57 -14.12 -17.13
C THR A 840 -29.54 -13.87 -18.24
N ALA A 841 -28.40 -13.24 -17.94
CA ALA A 841 -27.40 -12.78 -18.92
C ALA A 841 -27.95 -11.86 -20.03
N THR A 842 -29.20 -11.42 -19.93
CA THR A 842 -29.81 -10.46 -20.84
C THR A 842 -29.29 -9.06 -20.49
N PRO A 843 -28.77 -8.28 -21.44
CA PRO A 843 -28.33 -6.92 -21.17
C PRO A 843 -29.43 -6.10 -20.49
N PRO A 844 -29.10 -5.30 -19.45
CA PRO A 844 -27.74 -4.96 -18.99
C PRO A 844 -27.27 -5.74 -17.74
N SER A 845 -27.65 -7.00 -17.54
CA SER A 845 -27.09 -7.83 -16.46
C SER A 845 -25.57 -7.86 -16.54
N ALA A 846 -24.92 -7.45 -15.45
CA ALA A 846 -23.48 -7.27 -15.38
C ALA A 846 -22.78 -8.44 -14.66
N ASN A 847 -23.52 -9.33 -13.98
CA ASN A 847 -23.00 -10.57 -13.44
C ASN A 847 -23.69 -11.80 -14.06
N VAL A 848 -23.26 -12.18 -15.26
CA VAL A 848 -23.78 -13.37 -15.98
C VAL A 848 -23.58 -14.71 -15.25
N THR A 849 -22.85 -14.72 -14.14
CA THR A 849 -22.55 -15.94 -13.39
C THR A 849 -23.46 -16.17 -12.18
N SER A 850 -24.34 -15.23 -11.82
CA SER A 850 -25.22 -15.30 -10.65
C SER A 850 -26.52 -16.11 -10.85
N PHE A 851 -26.56 -16.99 -11.85
CA PHE A 851 -27.79 -17.70 -12.27
C PHE A 851 -28.44 -18.61 -11.22
N GLY A 852 -27.69 -19.06 -10.20
CA GLY A 852 -28.24 -19.92 -9.15
C GLY A 852 -28.78 -19.18 -7.92
N GLY A 853 -28.61 -17.85 -7.84
CA GLY A 853 -29.04 -17.05 -6.70
C GLY A 853 -30.54 -16.71 -6.66
N THR A 854 -31.28 -16.94 -7.75
CA THR A 854 -32.64 -16.41 -7.95
C THR A 854 -33.60 -16.80 -6.83
N ARG A 855 -33.58 -18.07 -6.39
CA ARG A 855 -34.46 -18.54 -5.31
C ARG A 855 -34.14 -17.82 -4.00
N MET A 856 -32.86 -17.83 -3.60
CA MET A 856 -32.38 -17.17 -2.39
C MET A 856 -32.80 -15.69 -2.36
N TRP A 857 -32.54 -14.95 -3.44
CA TRP A 857 -32.92 -13.54 -3.53
C TRP A 857 -34.42 -13.32 -3.54
N THR A 858 -35.21 -14.22 -4.17
CA THR A 858 -36.67 -14.14 -4.09
C THR A 858 -37.16 -14.27 -2.66
N GLU A 859 -36.67 -15.26 -1.91
CA GLU A 859 -37.03 -15.46 -0.49
C GLU A 859 -36.63 -14.23 0.36
N VAL A 860 -35.46 -13.64 0.13
CA VAL A 860 -35.00 -12.43 0.85
C VAL A 860 -35.83 -11.20 0.51
N CYS A 861 -36.03 -10.88 -0.77
CA CYS A 861 -36.71 -9.65 -1.20
C CYS A 861 -38.21 -9.67 -0.84
N THR A 862 -38.79 -10.86 -0.64
CA THR A 862 -40.23 -11.04 -0.39
C THR A 862 -40.59 -11.43 1.05
N LEU A 863 -39.60 -11.65 1.92
CA LEU A 863 -39.82 -11.93 3.34
C LEU A 863 -40.60 -10.77 3.99
N ASP A 864 -41.80 -11.06 4.48
CA ASP A 864 -42.76 -10.06 5.01
C ASP A 864 -43.06 -8.91 4.01
N ASN A 865 -42.81 -9.10 2.71
CA ASN A 865 -42.82 -8.06 1.68
C ASN A 865 -43.41 -8.58 0.34
N PRO A 866 -44.73 -8.80 0.25
CA PRO A 866 -45.34 -9.52 -0.87
C PRO A 866 -45.17 -8.80 -2.21
N LEU A 867 -44.73 -9.54 -3.23
CA LEU A 867 -44.58 -9.06 -4.60
C LEU A 867 -45.90 -9.19 -5.37
N THR A 868 -46.71 -8.13 -5.36
CA THR A 868 -48.00 -8.07 -6.08
C THR A 868 -47.80 -7.80 -7.58
N GLN A 869 -48.87 -7.96 -8.37
CA GLN A 869 -48.82 -7.71 -9.81
C GLN A 869 -48.49 -6.25 -10.15
N GLY A 870 -49.11 -5.28 -9.46
CA GLY A 870 -48.85 -3.85 -9.70
C GLY A 870 -47.43 -3.41 -9.33
N ILE A 871 -46.79 -4.11 -8.39
CA ILE A 871 -45.36 -3.92 -8.11
C ILE A 871 -44.52 -4.56 -9.23
N ARG A 872 -44.88 -5.79 -9.66
CA ARG A 872 -44.16 -6.55 -10.69
C ARG A 872 -44.10 -5.80 -12.03
N ASP A 873 -45.22 -5.27 -12.50
CA ASP A 873 -45.28 -4.51 -13.76
C ASP A 873 -44.98 -3.01 -13.61
N GLY A 874 -44.96 -2.51 -12.37
CA GLY A 874 -44.69 -1.11 -12.06
C GLY A 874 -45.89 -0.18 -12.30
N SER A 875 -47.10 -0.72 -12.41
CA SER A 875 -48.33 0.07 -12.54
C SER A 875 -48.68 0.87 -11.28
N ASP A 876 -48.12 0.49 -10.12
CA ASP A 876 -48.26 1.20 -8.84
C ASP A 876 -46.88 1.72 -8.36
N PRO A 877 -46.50 2.96 -8.72
CA PRO A 877 -45.19 3.51 -8.39
C PRO A 877 -44.94 3.70 -6.88
N GLU A 878 -46.00 3.97 -6.11
CA GLU A 878 -45.89 4.19 -4.66
C GLU A 878 -45.65 2.86 -3.94
N ALA A 879 -46.45 1.84 -4.26
CA ALA A 879 -46.25 0.49 -3.72
C ALA A 879 -44.91 -0.11 -4.17
N LEU A 880 -44.49 0.16 -5.41
CA LEU A 880 -43.17 -0.24 -5.89
C LEU A 880 -42.04 0.41 -5.07
N GLY A 881 -42.16 1.71 -4.80
CA GLY A 881 -41.19 2.45 -3.99
C GLY A 881 -41.06 1.87 -2.57
N GLU A 882 -42.19 1.61 -1.90
CA GLU A 882 -42.22 1.01 -0.56
C GLU A 882 -41.69 -0.44 -0.58
N TRP A 883 -42.07 -1.25 -1.58
CA TRP A 883 -41.58 -2.64 -1.72
C TRP A 883 -40.07 -2.70 -1.89
N LEU A 884 -39.49 -1.83 -2.72
CA LEU A 884 -38.05 -1.76 -2.93
C LEU A 884 -37.31 -1.32 -1.65
N GLN A 885 -37.89 -0.40 -0.89
CA GLN A 885 -37.32 0.04 0.40
C GLN A 885 -37.35 -1.08 1.46
N HIS A 886 -38.41 -1.87 1.51
CA HIS A 886 -38.51 -3.01 2.42
C HIS A 886 -37.59 -4.16 1.98
N ALA A 887 -37.48 -4.43 0.68
CA ALA A 887 -36.55 -5.42 0.16
C ALA A 887 -35.08 -5.04 0.45
N GLU A 888 -34.72 -3.77 0.29
CA GLU A 888 -33.42 -3.21 0.71
C GLU A 888 -33.16 -3.43 2.20
N PHE A 889 -34.17 -3.18 3.05
CA PHE A 889 -34.11 -3.42 4.48
C PHE A 889 -33.83 -4.90 4.79
N ASN A 890 -34.58 -5.83 4.18
CA ASN A 890 -34.40 -7.27 4.40
C ASN A 890 -32.96 -7.70 4.11
N VAL A 891 -32.39 -7.27 2.98
CA VAL A 891 -31.01 -7.60 2.60
C VAL A 891 -30.00 -7.05 3.61
N GLY A 892 -30.19 -5.82 4.09
CA GLY A 892 -29.37 -5.25 5.15
C GLY A 892 -29.43 -6.06 6.44
N VAL A 893 -30.62 -6.55 6.81
CA VAL A 893 -30.82 -7.42 7.98
C VAL A 893 -30.10 -8.76 7.82
N MET A 894 -30.08 -9.34 6.61
CA MET A 894 -29.30 -10.55 6.34
C MET A 894 -27.80 -10.32 6.63
N ALA A 895 -27.25 -9.21 6.13
CA ALA A 895 -25.84 -8.86 6.38
C ALA A 895 -25.54 -8.65 7.87
N TYR A 896 -26.48 -8.05 8.62
CA TYR A 896 -26.36 -7.88 10.08
C TYR A 896 -26.21 -9.23 10.80
N PHE A 897 -27.08 -10.20 10.52
CA PHE A 897 -27.01 -11.52 11.18
C PHE A 897 -25.71 -12.25 10.83
N PHE A 898 -25.23 -12.14 9.60
CA PHE A 898 -23.92 -12.69 9.24
C PHE A 898 -22.76 -12.04 10.02
N LEU A 899 -22.74 -10.72 10.12
CA LEU A 899 -21.73 -9.99 10.89
C LEU A 899 -21.75 -10.37 12.38
N LYS A 900 -22.95 -10.38 12.99
CA LYS A 900 -23.17 -10.69 14.40
C LYS A 900 -22.83 -12.14 14.77
N ASP A 901 -23.19 -13.09 13.90
CA ASP A 901 -23.19 -14.50 14.26
C ASP A 901 -22.07 -15.31 13.64
N GLN A 902 -21.43 -14.82 12.57
CA GLN A 902 -20.33 -15.50 11.92
C GLN A 902 -19.03 -14.73 12.11
N LEU A 903 -18.87 -13.56 11.50
CA LEU A 903 -17.57 -12.89 11.42
C LEU A 903 -16.93 -12.57 12.78
N THR A 904 -17.71 -12.31 13.82
CA THR A 904 -17.18 -11.99 15.16
C THR A 904 -17.02 -13.18 16.08
N GLN A 905 -17.61 -14.34 15.75
CA GLN A 905 -17.51 -15.56 16.57
C GLN A 905 -16.33 -16.45 16.15
N HIS A 906 -15.69 -16.14 15.02
CA HIS A 906 -14.51 -16.84 14.51
C HIS A 906 -13.21 -16.12 14.91
N PRO A 907 -12.05 -16.81 14.85
CA PRO A 907 -10.76 -16.17 15.11
C PRO A 907 -10.51 -14.94 14.22
N ALA A 908 -9.77 -13.97 14.75
CA ALA A 908 -9.41 -12.77 13.99
C ALA A 908 -8.77 -13.13 12.64
N GLY A 909 -9.29 -12.53 11.56
CA GLY A 909 -8.84 -12.80 10.19
C GLY A 909 -9.57 -13.97 9.49
N TRP A 910 -10.52 -14.64 10.15
CA TRP A 910 -11.39 -15.60 9.48
C TRP A 910 -12.23 -14.91 8.38
N ILE A 911 -12.40 -15.61 7.26
CA ILE A 911 -13.14 -15.14 6.09
C ILE A 911 -14.05 -16.25 5.59
N TYR A 912 -15.30 -15.91 5.27
CA TYR A 912 -16.21 -16.85 4.60
C TYR A 912 -15.71 -17.14 3.18
N PRO A 913 -15.60 -18.41 2.76
CA PRO A 913 -14.97 -18.76 1.49
C PRO A 913 -15.80 -18.31 0.29
N LEU A 914 -15.15 -17.74 -0.72
CA LEU A 914 -15.76 -17.45 -2.02
C LEU A 914 -15.68 -18.69 -2.92
N ARG A 915 -16.58 -18.81 -3.91
CA ARG A 915 -16.61 -19.95 -4.84
C ARG A 915 -15.28 -20.17 -5.58
N GLY A 916 -14.47 -19.11 -5.72
CA GLY A 916 -13.13 -19.14 -6.31
C GLY A 916 -12.06 -19.77 -5.41
N GLU A 917 -12.25 -19.87 -4.10
CA GLU A 917 -11.18 -20.19 -3.16
C GLU A 917 -11.03 -21.68 -2.87
N CYS A 918 -11.95 -22.49 -3.39
CA CYS A 918 -12.02 -23.93 -3.23
C CYS A 918 -12.02 -24.42 -1.77
N GLU A 919 -13.04 -25.15 -1.41
CA GLU A 919 -13.01 -25.92 -0.17
C GLU A 919 -12.07 -27.14 -0.37
N LYS A 920 -10.84 -27.09 0.15
CA LYS A 920 -10.06 -28.31 0.38
C LYS A 920 -10.67 -29.06 1.55
N ARG A 921 -11.75 -29.81 1.31
CA ARG A 921 -12.15 -30.86 2.27
C ARG A 921 -11.22 -32.05 2.09
N ALA A 922 -10.01 -31.95 2.63
CA ALA A 922 -9.44 -33.15 3.22
C ALA A 922 -10.22 -33.37 4.52
N SER A 923 -10.99 -34.44 4.60
CA SER A 923 -11.03 -35.32 5.78
C SER A 923 -12.09 -36.42 5.60
N PRO A 924 -11.91 -37.59 6.23
CA PRO A 924 -11.30 -37.80 7.55
C PRO A 924 -9.77 -37.64 7.59
#